data_AF-A0A3A4P857-F1
#
_entry.id   AF-A0A3A4P857-F1
#
_cell.length_a   1.000
_cell.length_b   1.000
_cell.length_c   1.000
_cell.angle_alpha   90.00
_cell.angle_beta   90.00
_cell.angle_gamma   90.00
#
_symmetry.space_group_name_H-M   'P 1'
#
loop_
_entity.id
_entity.type
_entity.pdbx_description
1 polymer ?
#
loop_
_entity_poly.entity_id
_entity_poly.type
_entity_poly.pdbx_seq_one_letter_code
_entity_poly.pdbx_strand_id
1 'polypeptide(L)'
;MNIIRAKFSSRLVFSAAILVFAVLTVRVFQHENSREWAAYQREFQKLSEQKLLEQIAASAQAGDSAETEKWEKQLREARSMRPHLRQVFLPDANVRDLCTSCHLGIDNPLFADAPEPFKAHPGKMLDLHKADKFGCTVCHHGQGVGTTAFAAHGYEETWYNPLIPHQYLQAPCIGCHETSYGLEGAEQFELGRLAFQKYGCYDCHSARGFEDLPKFAPILDGFKEKLADERWMLSWLKTPEKMRPRTLMPTFTLSDDEIRDIAAYALSLKSDKEYPKVDLSPASAKEGETLFTDLGCKACHSEKREEDSLTRRIPNLSDAGIKLNGNWVFEYLKDPKAYNPDTRMPKLDITDSDRLNLTAYLMTLKDNAELVRSEPLKTDGASVENGGKLVQLQGCYGCHKMKDFDRSPLPGVEVAEVAKKTLDELPFGNSQVPTTKWDWILNKIKEPKIYETVDMPLKMPKFNFEEGEIESLTIFYFSNTVFQLPQKYMLAAAEAQRRGQAGEWEVTENHCRGCHMFEENVKPRIDQFIGLKTYVPPRLVGEGEKVQPQWAFQYLTKPVPMRPWLKMRMPTFSFSYEQVQDMIDYFSVKSSSAEDARVPYVLIPQKEEMPQLDRDMGEYRVVADKCMQCHPISLEGGLPEDVKLEDLSINLMLSKTRLRFEWIKNFLRNPDKYAGAGTKMPYVYYTPEGAQRVSDAEMWIDLVSKYLMIMDKIPEKPPEAEEEQKEEIDWTQMDY
;
A
#
# COMPACT_ATOMS: atom_id res chain seq x y z
N MET A 1 -12.04 -80.51 50.77
CA MET A 1 -12.34 -79.36 49.88
C MET A 1 -12.79 -79.91 48.53
N ASN A 2 -14.11 -80.05 48.33
CA ASN A 2 -14.66 -80.53 47.05
C ASN A 2 -14.64 -79.37 46.04
N ILE A 3 -13.73 -79.45 45.09
CA ILE A 3 -13.64 -78.49 43.97
C ILE A 3 -14.83 -78.76 43.05
N ILE A 4 -15.81 -77.85 43.05
CA ILE A 4 -16.94 -77.86 42.12
C ILE A 4 -16.36 -77.73 40.70
N ARG A 5 -16.32 -78.82 39.95
CA ARG A 5 -15.90 -78.82 38.55
C ARG A 5 -17.06 -78.36 37.67
N ALA A 6 -16.94 -77.18 37.06
CA ALA A 6 -17.89 -76.70 36.04
C ALA A 6 -18.09 -77.73 34.92
N LYS A 7 -19.33 -77.86 34.40
CA LYS A 7 -19.70 -78.77 33.32
C LYS A 7 -18.81 -78.55 32.08
N PHE A 8 -18.52 -79.61 31.33
CA PHE A 8 -17.65 -79.56 30.13
C PHE A 8 -18.10 -78.49 29.12
N SER A 9 -19.42 -78.34 28.94
CA SER A 9 -20.01 -77.28 28.10
C SER A 9 -19.67 -75.87 28.59
N SER A 10 -19.73 -75.62 29.91
CA SER A 10 -19.35 -74.34 30.51
C SER A 10 -17.85 -74.04 30.35
N ARG A 11 -16.99 -75.07 30.41
CA ARG A 11 -15.55 -74.93 30.17
C ARG A 11 -15.25 -74.60 28.71
N LEU A 12 -15.94 -75.25 27.77
CA LEU A 12 -15.84 -74.97 26.33
C LEU A 12 -16.25 -73.53 26.00
N VAL A 13 -17.36 -73.06 26.55
CA VAL A 13 -17.81 -71.66 26.37
C VAL A 13 -16.81 -70.68 26.96
N PHE A 14 -16.28 -70.95 28.16
CA PHE A 14 -15.28 -70.08 28.79
C PHE A 14 -13.96 -70.05 28.00
N SER A 15 -13.46 -71.20 27.53
CA SER A 15 -12.28 -71.27 26.68
C SER A 15 -12.48 -70.57 25.33
N ALA A 16 -13.66 -70.71 24.71
CA ALA A 16 -14.00 -69.99 23.49
C ALA A 16 -14.07 -68.47 23.72
N ALA A 17 -14.65 -68.03 24.83
CA ALA A 17 -14.70 -66.61 25.20
C ALA A 17 -13.31 -66.01 25.44
N ILE A 18 -12.41 -66.74 26.12
CA ILE A 18 -11.00 -66.34 26.29
C ILE A 18 -10.31 -66.23 24.93
N LEU A 19 -10.52 -67.19 24.04
CA LEU A 19 -9.89 -67.18 22.72
C LEU A 19 -10.39 -66.02 21.85
N VAL A 20 -11.69 -65.73 21.87
CA VAL A 20 -12.28 -64.55 21.23
C VAL A 20 -11.71 -63.27 21.82
N PHE A 21 -11.64 -63.16 23.14
CA PHE A 21 -11.06 -61.99 23.82
C PHE A 21 -9.58 -61.80 23.46
N ALA A 22 -8.79 -62.88 23.41
CA ALA A 22 -7.38 -62.84 23.03
C ALA A 22 -7.21 -62.40 21.56
N VAL A 23 -8.04 -62.93 20.64
CA VAL A 23 -8.02 -62.52 19.22
C VAL A 23 -8.42 -61.07 19.06
N LEU A 24 -9.46 -60.61 19.76
CA LEU A 24 -9.88 -59.21 19.75
C LEU A 24 -8.78 -58.31 20.33
N THR A 25 -8.14 -58.71 21.42
CA THR A 25 -7.02 -57.98 22.03
C THR A 25 -5.83 -57.86 21.07
N VAL A 26 -5.45 -58.95 20.40
CA VAL A 26 -4.38 -58.94 19.38
C VAL A 26 -4.77 -58.06 18.21
N ARG A 27 -6.02 -58.13 17.73
CA ARG A 27 -6.50 -57.26 16.64
C ARG A 27 -6.50 -55.78 17.02
N VAL A 28 -6.94 -55.44 18.22
CA VAL A 28 -6.91 -54.06 18.74
C VAL A 28 -5.47 -53.60 18.85
N PHE A 29 -4.56 -54.41 19.39
CA PHE A 29 -3.14 -54.06 19.50
C PHE A 29 -2.46 -53.89 18.14
N GLN A 30 -2.80 -54.73 17.16
CA GLN A 30 -2.34 -54.58 15.78
C GLN A 30 -2.88 -53.29 15.15
N HIS A 31 -4.17 -53.02 15.29
CA HIS A 31 -4.82 -51.82 14.77
C HIS A 31 -4.25 -50.53 15.38
N GLU A 32 -4.04 -50.50 16.70
CA GLU A 32 -3.42 -49.38 17.39
C GLU A 32 -1.97 -49.13 16.93
N ASN A 33 -1.19 -50.20 16.70
CA ASN A 33 0.19 -50.07 16.22
C ASN A 33 0.31 -49.73 14.73
N SER A 34 -0.74 -50.00 13.93
CA SER A 34 -0.79 -49.72 12.50
C SER A 34 -1.47 -48.40 12.16
N ARG A 35 -1.74 -47.52 13.14
CA ARG A 35 -2.27 -46.18 12.86
C ARG A 35 -1.30 -45.39 11.98
N GLU A 36 -1.87 -44.61 11.07
CA GLU A 36 -1.13 -43.86 10.05
C GLU A 36 -0.09 -42.89 10.65
N TRP A 37 -0.49 -42.06 11.62
CA TRP A 37 0.42 -41.14 12.33
C TRP A 37 1.60 -41.83 13.02
N ALA A 38 1.43 -43.08 13.48
CA ALA A 38 2.50 -43.82 14.15
C ALA A 38 3.56 -44.28 13.15
N ALA A 39 3.20 -44.48 11.88
CA ALA A 39 4.16 -44.78 10.81
C ALA A 39 5.07 -43.58 10.55
N TYR A 40 4.51 -42.37 10.44
CA TYR A 40 5.28 -41.13 10.28
C TYR A 40 6.29 -40.90 11.42
N GLN A 41 5.91 -41.16 12.68
CA GLN A 41 6.85 -41.03 13.80
C GLN A 41 8.01 -42.02 13.75
N ARG A 42 7.77 -43.26 13.33
CA ARG A 42 8.83 -44.26 13.16
C ARG A 42 9.78 -43.90 12.02
N GLU A 43 9.26 -43.32 10.94
CA GLU A 43 10.06 -42.84 9.83
C GLU A 43 10.90 -41.61 10.23
N PHE A 44 10.28 -40.64 10.90
CA PHE A 44 10.98 -39.48 11.46
C PHE A 44 12.11 -39.90 12.42
N GLN A 45 11.88 -40.89 13.28
CA GLN A 45 12.89 -41.41 14.20
C GLN A 45 14.12 -41.93 13.44
N LYS A 46 13.92 -42.74 12.39
CA LYS A 46 15.01 -43.25 11.55
C LYS A 46 15.79 -42.12 10.88
N LEU A 47 15.07 -41.14 10.31
CA LEU A 47 15.69 -39.98 9.67
C LEU A 47 16.47 -39.11 10.67
N SER A 48 15.93 -38.94 11.88
CA SER A 48 16.58 -38.23 12.98
C SER A 48 17.88 -38.90 13.37
N GLU A 49 17.87 -40.23 13.55
CA GLU A 49 19.08 -40.99 13.88
C GLU A 49 20.16 -40.82 12.81
N GLN A 50 19.79 -40.91 11.53
CA GLN A 50 20.73 -40.72 10.43
C GLN A 50 21.37 -39.32 10.47
N LYS A 51 20.55 -38.26 10.51
CA LYS A 51 21.03 -36.88 10.53
C LYS A 51 21.90 -36.57 11.75
N LEU A 52 21.55 -37.10 12.93
CA LEU A 52 22.33 -36.91 14.15
C LEU A 52 23.69 -37.63 14.08
N LEU A 53 23.74 -38.83 13.48
CA LEU A 53 25.01 -39.53 13.24
C LEU A 53 25.92 -38.75 12.27
N GLU A 54 25.36 -38.11 11.24
CA GLU A 54 26.10 -37.24 10.33
C GLU A 54 26.70 -36.02 11.07
N GLN A 55 25.94 -35.37 11.96
CA GLN A 55 26.43 -34.25 12.78
C GLN A 55 27.51 -34.67 13.79
N ILE A 56 27.38 -35.85 14.40
CA ILE A 56 28.42 -36.43 15.28
C ILE A 56 29.71 -36.65 14.49
N ALA A 57 29.63 -37.24 13.29
CA ALA A 57 30.79 -37.46 12.44
C ALA A 57 31.48 -36.14 12.03
N ALA A 58 30.69 -35.13 11.66
CA ALA A 58 31.19 -33.81 11.27
C ALA A 58 31.86 -33.07 12.43
N SER A 59 31.23 -33.04 13.61
CA SER A 59 31.78 -32.37 14.82
C SER A 59 33.04 -33.07 15.34
N ALA A 60 33.08 -34.41 15.30
CA ALA A 60 34.27 -35.18 15.63
C ALA A 60 35.44 -34.88 14.67
N GLN A 61 35.17 -34.73 13.37
CA GLN A 61 36.18 -34.35 12.38
C GLN A 61 36.70 -32.91 12.59
N ALA A 62 35.84 -32.00 13.06
CA ALA A 62 36.19 -30.62 13.39
C ALA A 62 36.95 -30.47 14.73
N GLY A 63 37.05 -31.54 15.53
CA GLY A 63 37.69 -31.51 16.86
C GLY A 63 36.85 -30.82 17.94
N ASP A 64 35.56 -30.59 17.69
CA ASP A 64 34.66 -29.95 18.66
C ASP A 64 33.99 -30.99 19.55
N SER A 65 34.69 -31.33 20.65
CA SER A 65 34.21 -32.31 21.63
C SER A 65 32.89 -31.91 22.30
N ALA A 66 32.62 -30.60 22.46
CA ALA A 66 31.42 -30.11 23.11
C ALA A 66 30.18 -30.27 22.21
N GLU A 67 30.30 -29.92 20.92
CA GLU A 67 29.23 -30.20 19.95
C GLU A 67 29.02 -31.71 19.74
N THR A 68 30.09 -32.50 19.72
CA THR A 68 29.99 -33.97 19.59
C THR A 68 29.15 -34.56 20.74
N GLU A 69 29.44 -34.20 22.00
CA GLU A 69 28.69 -34.68 23.18
C GLU A 69 27.21 -34.27 23.12
N LYS A 70 26.93 -33.03 22.67
CA LYS A 70 25.58 -32.52 22.47
C LYS A 70 24.80 -33.36 21.46
N TRP A 71 25.37 -33.69 20.30
CA TRP A 71 24.70 -34.51 19.29
C TRP A 71 24.51 -35.96 19.75
N GLU A 72 25.47 -36.54 20.47
CA GLU A 72 25.33 -37.88 21.06
C GLU A 72 24.18 -37.94 22.07
N LYS A 73 23.99 -36.88 22.87
CA LYS A 73 22.85 -36.77 23.78
C LYS A 73 21.53 -36.77 23.01
N GLN A 74 21.42 -35.96 21.96
CA GLN A 74 20.21 -35.91 21.13
C GLN A 74 19.95 -37.24 20.42
N LEU A 75 20.99 -37.97 20.00
CA LEU A 75 20.86 -39.30 19.40
C LEU A 75 20.28 -40.32 20.39
N ARG A 76 20.71 -40.28 21.67
CA ARG A 76 20.13 -41.13 22.73
C ARG A 76 18.65 -40.82 22.94
N GLU A 77 18.29 -39.54 22.95
CA GLU A 77 16.90 -39.09 23.06
C GLU A 77 16.06 -39.57 21.87
N ALA A 78 16.54 -39.39 20.63
CA ALA A 78 15.88 -39.85 19.40
C ALA A 78 15.63 -41.37 19.42
N ARG A 79 16.62 -42.19 19.80
CA ARG A 79 16.50 -43.66 19.92
C ARG A 79 15.50 -44.10 20.98
N SER A 80 15.31 -43.29 22.02
CA SER A 80 14.35 -43.58 23.10
C SER A 80 12.92 -43.15 22.77
N MET A 81 12.71 -42.39 21.68
CA MET A 81 11.40 -41.90 21.28
C MET A 81 10.43 -43.06 21.02
N ARG A 82 9.24 -42.97 21.62
CA ARG A 82 8.13 -43.90 21.38
C ARG A 82 7.00 -43.18 20.66
N PRO A 83 6.36 -43.81 19.64
CA PRO A 83 5.22 -43.20 18.98
C PRO A 83 4.07 -42.90 19.95
N HIS A 84 3.60 -41.66 19.96
CA HIS A 84 2.43 -41.23 20.73
C HIS A 84 1.76 -40.03 20.05
N LEU A 85 0.47 -39.81 20.30
CA LEU A 85 -0.21 -38.61 19.82
C LEU A 85 0.37 -37.38 20.52
N ARG A 86 0.82 -36.42 19.71
CA ARG A 86 1.28 -35.11 20.15
C ARG A 86 0.13 -34.14 19.96
N GLN A 87 -0.21 -33.40 21.00
CA GLN A 87 -1.35 -32.49 20.99
C GLN A 87 -0.94 -31.11 21.49
N VAL A 88 -1.28 -30.09 20.73
CA VAL A 88 -1.38 -28.71 21.19
C VAL A 88 -2.85 -28.45 21.53
N PHE A 89 -3.10 -28.04 22.78
CA PHE A 89 -4.45 -27.76 23.28
C PHE A 89 -4.50 -26.35 23.86
N LEU A 90 -5.21 -25.47 23.17
CA LEU A 90 -5.39 -24.06 23.56
C LEU A 90 -6.89 -23.84 23.80
N PRO A 91 -7.40 -24.08 25.02
CA PRO A 91 -8.83 -24.09 25.31
C PRO A 91 -9.49 -22.72 25.12
N ASP A 92 -8.76 -21.65 25.38
CA ASP A 92 -9.20 -20.26 25.23
C ASP A 92 -9.26 -19.78 23.78
N ALA A 93 -8.48 -20.41 22.89
CA ALA A 93 -8.55 -20.21 21.44
C ALA A 93 -9.44 -21.25 20.74
N ASN A 94 -10.02 -22.20 21.49
CA ASN A 94 -10.73 -23.38 20.97
C ASN A 94 -9.91 -24.19 19.93
N VAL A 95 -8.59 -24.26 20.11
CA VAL A 95 -7.69 -24.99 19.22
C VAL A 95 -7.32 -26.34 19.82
N ARG A 96 -7.52 -27.40 19.03
CA ARG A 96 -7.07 -28.77 19.31
C ARG A 96 -6.32 -29.26 18.08
N ASP A 97 -5.03 -29.44 18.21
CA ASP A 97 -4.15 -29.66 17.07
C ASP A 97 -3.22 -30.85 17.31
N LEU A 98 -3.26 -31.81 16.40
CA LEU A 98 -2.48 -33.04 16.38
C LEU A 98 -1.47 -33.06 15.23
N CYS A 99 -1.29 -31.97 14.47
CA CYS A 99 -0.48 -31.92 13.26
C CYS A 99 0.97 -32.33 13.51
N THR A 100 1.53 -31.95 14.67
CA THR A 100 2.89 -32.35 15.11
C THR A 100 3.02 -33.84 15.43
N SER A 101 1.93 -34.62 15.38
CA SER A 101 1.99 -36.08 15.41
C SER A 101 2.58 -36.66 14.12
N CYS A 102 2.47 -35.96 12.99
CA CYS A 102 3.04 -36.35 11.70
C CYS A 102 4.17 -35.39 11.25
N HIS A 103 4.02 -34.10 11.51
CA HIS A 103 4.98 -33.04 11.14
C HIS A 103 6.02 -32.77 12.24
N LEU A 104 6.82 -33.78 12.57
CA LEU A 104 7.72 -33.74 13.75
C LEU A 104 8.98 -32.88 13.58
N GLY A 105 9.36 -32.57 12.34
CA GLY A 105 10.57 -31.78 12.06
C GLY A 105 10.32 -30.28 12.03
N ILE A 106 9.07 -29.83 12.21
CA ILE A 106 8.62 -28.46 11.92
C ILE A 106 9.38 -27.39 12.73
N ASP A 107 9.80 -27.70 13.95
CA ASP A 107 10.52 -26.81 14.87
C ASP A 107 12.03 -27.11 14.96
N ASN A 108 12.54 -28.02 14.11
CA ASN A 108 13.92 -28.48 14.18
C ASN A 108 14.73 -28.09 12.93
N PRO A 109 15.65 -27.10 13.03
CA PRO A 109 16.47 -26.64 11.90
C PRO A 109 17.30 -27.74 11.21
N LEU A 110 17.60 -28.86 11.88
CA LEU A 110 18.30 -30.01 11.29
C LEU A 110 17.53 -30.65 10.11
N PHE A 111 16.23 -30.37 10.03
CA PHE A 111 15.31 -30.88 9.03
C PHE A 111 14.96 -29.86 7.93
N ALA A 112 15.69 -28.75 7.80
CA ALA A 112 15.45 -27.76 6.75
C ALA A 112 15.42 -28.37 5.33
N ASP A 113 16.28 -29.36 5.07
CA ASP A 113 16.39 -30.05 3.79
C ASP A 113 15.73 -31.45 3.78
N ALA A 114 14.91 -31.77 4.79
CA ALA A 114 14.21 -33.05 4.84
C ALA A 114 13.02 -33.09 3.85
N PRO A 115 12.60 -34.29 3.39
CA PRO A 115 11.38 -34.43 2.61
C PRO A 115 10.13 -34.16 3.46
N GLU A 116 9.04 -33.74 2.80
CA GLU A 116 7.73 -33.67 3.44
C GLU A 116 7.27 -35.05 3.93
N PRO A 117 6.62 -35.18 5.10
CA PRO A 117 6.15 -34.11 5.99
C PRO A 117 7.15 -33.70 7.10
N PHE A 118 8.40 -34.17 7.03
CA PHE A 118 9.40 -33.97 8.09
C PHE A 118 10.21 -32.69 7.95
N LYS A 119 9.95 -31.90 6.91
CA LYS A 119 10.67 -30.67 6.65
C LYS A 119 10.43 -29.64 7.76
N ALA A 120 11.48 -28.89 8.10
CA ALA A 120 11.36 -27.79 9.05
C ALA A 120 10.52 -26.65 8.46
N HIS A 121 9.91 -25.84 9.35
CA HIS A 121 9.09 -24.72 8.92
C HIS A 121 9.91 -23.75 8.06
N PRO A 122 9.39 -23.30 6.89
CA PRO A 122 10.08 -22.33 6.07
C PRO A 122 10.18 -20.97 6.77
N GLY A 123 11.31 -20.29 6.60
CA GLY A 123 11.51 -18.95 7.17
C GLY A 123 11.60 -18.93 8.70
N LYS A 124 11.29 -17.78 9.30
CA LYS A 124 11.45 -17.53 10.74
C LYS A 124 10.13 -17.34 11.49
N MET A 125 9.00 -17.71 10.88
CA MET A 125 7.69 -17.44 11.46
C MET A 125 7.50 -18.05 12.85
N LEU A 126 8.01 -19.25 13.08
CA LEU A 126 7.96 -19.91 14.40
C LEU A 126 8.90 -19.27 15.44
N ASP A 127 9.74 -18.30 15.09
CA ASP A 127 10.49 -17.52 16.07
C ASP A 127 9.57 -16.58 16.86
N LEU A 128 8.55 -16.04 16.17
CA LEU A 128 7.55 -15.15 16.75
C LEU A 128 6.23 -15.89 17.08
N HIS A 129 5.87 -16.89 16.29
CA HIS A 129 4.62 -17.67 16.38
C HIS A 129 4.88 -19.12 16.78
N LYS A 130 5.34 -19.35 18.01
CA LYS A 130 5.67 -20.70 18.48
C LYS A 130 4.46 -21.64 18.38
N ALA A 131 4.65 -22.82 17.76
CA ALA A 131 3.56 -23.75 17.47
C ALA A 131 2.83 -24.26 18.72
N ASP A 132 3.50 -24.35 19.87
CA ASP A 132 2.88 -24.71 21.16
C ASP A 132 1.97 -23.61 21.73
N LYS A 133 2.11 -22.36 21.24
CA LYS A 133 1.30 -21.22 21.65
C LYS A 133 0.12 -20.97 20.75
N PHE A 134 0.25 -21.22 19.45
CA PHE A 134 -0.78 -20.92 18.45
C PHE A 134 -1.46 -22.16 17.86
N GLY A 135 -0.78 -23.32 17.84
CA GLY A 135 -1.20 -24.45 17.01
C GLY A 135 -0.92 -24.23 15.52
N CYS A 136 -1.00 -25.28 14.71
CA CYS A 136 -0.79 -25.22 13.26
C CYS A 136 -2.07 -24.77 12.53
N THR A 137 -3.22 -25.26 12.99
CA THR A 137 -4.55 -25.03 12.41
C THR A 137 -5.00 -23.58 12.42
N VAL A 138 -4.46 -22.73 13.31
CA VAL A 138 -4.74 -21.28 13.30
C VAL A 138 -4.20 -20.63 12.04
N CYS A 139 -3.01 -21.01 11.58
CA CYS A 139 -2.37 -20.44 10.40
C CYS A 139 -2.65 -21.24 9.12
N HIS A 140 -2.89 -22.54 9.23
CA HIS A 140 -3.01 -23.42 8.07
C HIS A 140 -4.44 -23.91 7.80
N HIS A 141 -5.39 -23.67 8.73
CA HIS A 141 -6.65 -24.42 8.79
C HIS A 141 -6.41 -25.94 8.83
N GLY A 142 -7.35 -26.73 8.33
CA GLY A 142 -7.38 -28.17 8.50
C GLY A 142 -8.10 -28.58 9.78
N GLN A 143 -8.08 -29.89 10.02
CA GLN A 143 -8.80 -30.54 11.11
C GLN A 143 -7.80 -31.05 12.12
N GLY A 144 -7.53 -30.22 13.13
CA GLY A 144 -6.49 -30.50 14.10
C GLY A 144 -6.73 -31.76 14.94
N VAL A 145 -7.95 -32.31 14.98
CA VAL A 145 -8.26 -33.59 15.64
C VAL A 145 -8.14 -34.81 14.72
N GLY A 146 -7.88 -34.61 13.43
CA GLY A 146 -7.73 -35.69 12.45
C GLY A 146 -6.47 -36.52 12.73
N THR A 147 -6.61 -37.85 12.71
CA THR A 147 -5.50 -38.78 12.96
C THR A 147 -4.98 -39.49 11.70
N THR A 148 -5.50 -39.10 10.53
CA THR A 148 -5.08 -39.55 9.19
C THR A 148 -4.78 -38.31 8.36
N ALA A 149 -3.89 -38.40 7.36
CA ALA A 149 -3.61 -37.26 6.49
C ALA A 149 -4.88 -36.77 5.78
N PHE A 150 -5.75 -37.69 5.38
CA PHE A 150 -7.01 -37.38 4.71
C PHE A 150 -7.95 -36.54 5.58
N ALA A 151 -8.18 -36.98 6.83
CA ALA A 151 -9.04 -36.26 7.76
C ALA A 151 -8.39 -34.95 8.22
N ALA A 152 -7.10 -34.97 8.60
CA ALA A 152 -6.39 -33.81 9.14
C ALA A 152 -6.29 -32.65 8.14
N HIS A 153 -6.16 -32.93 6.85
CA HIS A 153 -6.14 -31.90 5.81
C HIS A 153 -7.54 -31.45 5.36
N GLY A 154 -8.60 -32.06 5.89
CA GLY A 154 -9.99 -31.67 5.62
C GLY A 154 -10.48 -32.04 4.22
N TYR A 155 -10.06 -33.20 3.70
CA TYR A 155 -10.55 -33.72 2.41
C TYR A 155 -11.87 -34.51 2.53
N GLU A 156 -12.42 -34.66 3.74
CA GLU A 156 -13.72 -35.26 3.98
C GLU A 156 -14.87 -34.28 3.68
N GLU A 157 -15.91 -34.73 2.98
CA GLU A 157 -17.03 -33.90 2.51
C GLU A 157 -17.82 -33.17 3.61
N THR A 158 -17.71 -33.62 4.87
CA THR A 158 -18.53 -33.14 5.99
C THR A 158 -17.82 -32.11 6.90
N TRP A 159 -16.60 -31.67 6.55
CA TRP A 159 -15.78 -30.86 7.45
C TRP A 159 -15.64 -29.39 7.02
N TYR A 160 -15.69 -28.49 8.00
CA TYR A 160 -15.94 -27.05 7.79
C TYR A 160 -14.72 -26.21 7.39
N ASN A 161 -13.49 -26.66 7.71
CA ASN A 161 -12.25 -25.89 7.51
C ASN A 161 -11.19 -26.74 6.78
N PRO A 162 -11.20 -26.84 5.45
CA PRO A 162 -10.14 -27.51 4.71
C PRO A 162 -8.80 -26.78 4.88
N LEU A 163 -7.70 -27.52 4.73
CA LEU A 163 -6.34 -26.95 4.72
C LEU A 163 -6.24 -25.83 3.67
N ILE A 164 -5.64 -24.70 4.05
CA ILE A 164 -5.37 -23.59 3.13
C ILE A 164 -4.25 -24.00 2.15
N PRO A 165 -4.47 -23.94 0.83
CA PRO A 165 -3.44 -24.14 -0.17
C PRO A 165 -2.29 -23.15 0.02
N HIS A 166 -1.06 -23.58 -0.29
CA HIS A 166 0.15 -22.79 -0.03
C HIS A 166 0.08 -21.35 -0.56
N GLN A 167 -0.47 -21.16 -1.76
CA GLN A 167 -0.63 -19.85 -2.39
C GLN A 167 -1.58 -18.89 -1.65
N TYR A 168 -2.40 -19.38 -0.72
CA TYR A 168 -3.36 -18.57 0.04
C TYR A 168 -3.01 -18.43 1.53
N LEU A 169 -1.87 -18.98 1.98
CA LEU A 169 -1.47 -19.02 3.40
C LEU A 169 -1.25 -17.65 4.06
N GLN A 170 -1.23 -16.57 3.29
CA GLN A 170 -1.14 -15.21 3.83
C GLN A 170 -2.49 -14.66 4.31
N ALA A 171 -3.62 -15.24 3.89
CA ALA A 171 -4.96 -14.83 4.30
C ALA A 171 -5.17 -14.76 5.83
N PRO A 172 -4.75 -15.76 6.63
CA PRO A 172 -4.99 -15.78 8.07
C PRO A 172 -4.17 -14.76 8.88
N CYS A 173 -3.10 -14.18 8.32
CA CYS A 173 -2.23 -13.25 9.06
C CYS A 173 -3.01 -12.06 9.65
N ILE A 174 -3.95 -11.53 8.88
CA ILE A 174 -4.73 -10.32 9.23
C ILE A 174 -5.80 -10.61 10.28
N GLY A 175 -6.13 -11.89 10.48
CA GLY A 175 -6.98 -12.32 11.59
C GLY A 175 -6.42 -11.92 12.96
N CYS A 176 -5.09 -11.76 13.10
CA CYS A 176 -4.43 -11.29 14.33
C CYS A 176 -3.73 -9.93 14.16
N HIS A 177 -3.33 -9.58 12.93
CA HIS A 177 -2.54 -8.40 12.59
C HIS A 177 -3.33 -7.30 11.88
N GLU A 178 -4.63 -7.25 12.10
CA GLU A 178 -5.60 -6.40 11.39
C GLU A 178 -5.18 -4.94 11.13
N THR A 179 -4.45 -4.32 12.07
CA THR A 179 -4.02 -2.91 11.98
C THR A 179 -2.55 -2.76 11.56
N SER A 180 -1.89 -3.85 11.21
CA SER A 180 -0.48 -3.88 10.83
C SER A 180 -0.37 -3.75 9.31
N TYR A 181 0.31 -2.70 8.84
CA TYR A 181 0.62 -2.50 7.42
C TYR A 181 2.06 -2.91 7.10
N GLY A 182 2.30 -3.43 5.90
CA GLY A 182 3.64 -3.88 5.49
C GLY A 182 4.14 -5.07 6.30
N LEU A 183 3.21 -5.93 6.73
CA LEU A 183 3.52 -7.13 7.50
C LEU A 183 4.35 -8.08 6.63
N GLU A 184 5.58 -8.37 7.09
CA GLU A 184 6.47 -9.34 6.45
C GLU A 184 5.78 -10.71 6.36
N GLY A 185 5.73 -11.28 5.16
CA GLY A 185 5.03 -12.53 4.87
C GLY A 185 3.55 -12.40 4.54
N ALA A 186 2.98 -11.18 4.49
CA ALA A 186 1.61 -10.92 4.08
C ALA A 186 1.51 -9.94 2.87
N GLU A 187 2.56 -9.89 2.04
CA GLU A 187 2.66 -8.96 0.92
C GLU A 187 1.56 -9.18 -0.14
N GLN A 188 1.19 -10.44 -0.42
CA GLN A 188 0.13 -10.78 -1.37
C GLN A 188 -1.26 -10.40 -0.83
N PHE A 189 -1.47 -10.46 0.49
CA PHE A 189 -2.68 -9.89 1.08
C PHE A 189 -2.75 -8.39 0.82
N GLU A 190 -1.66 -7.65 1.04
CA GLU A 190 -1.63 -6.20 0.78
C GLU A 190 -1.86 -5.87 -0.69
N LEU A 191 -1.26 -6.63 -1.61
CA LEU A 191 -1.56 -6.51 -3.05
C LEU A 191 -3.04 -6.76 -3.34
N GLY A 192 -3.66 -7.71 -2.64
CA GLY A 192 -5.09 -8.02 -2.75
C GLY A 192 -5.97 -6.88 -2.26
N ARG A 193 -5.62 -6.30 -1.11
CA ARG A 193 -6.29 -5.12 -0.53
C ARG A 193 -6.19 -3.91 -1.48
N LEU A 194 -5.01 -3.67 -2.04
CA LEU A 194 -4.78 -2.62 -3.04
C LEU A 194 -5.54 -2.89 -4.33
N ALA A 195 -5.63 -4.13 -4.80
CA ALA A 195 -6.44 -4.50 -5.95
C ALA A 195 -7.94 -4.27 -5.68
N PHE A 196 -8.42 -4.66 -4.50
CA PHE A 196 -9.83 -4.48 -4.10
C PHE A 196 -10.23 -2.99 -4.12
N GLN A 197 -9.33 -2.13 -3.63
CA GLN A 197 -9.42 -0.69 -3.81
C GLN A 197 -9.38 -0.31 -5.28
N LYS A 198 -8.32 -0.67 -6.01
CA LYS A 198 -8.04 -0.28 -7.39
C LYS A 198 -9.23 -0.50 -8.32
N TYR A 199 -9.95 -1.62 -8.19
CA TYR A 199 -11.11 -1.95 -9.01
C TYR A 199 -12.46 -1.44 -8.46
N GLY A 200 -12.45 -0.77 -7.31
CA GLY A 200 -13.67 -0.23 -6.69
C GLY A 200 -14.61 -1.33 -6.18
N CYS A 201 -14.08 -2.49 -5.79
CA CYS A 201 -14.90 -3.63 -5.38
C CYS A 201 -15.78 -3.28 -4.16
N TYR A 202 -15.32 -2.36 -3.31
CA TYR A 202 -16.01 -1.87 -2.11
C TYR A 202 -17.36 -1.18 -2.39
N ASP A 203 -17.54 -0.63 -3.59
CA ASP A 203 -18.80 0.03 -3.98
C ASP A 203 -19.94 -0.96 -4.25
N CYS A 204 -19.59 -2.24 -4.40
CA CYS A 204 -20.56 -3.33 -4.51
C CYS A 204 -20.47 -4.28 -3.32
N HIS A 205 -19.28 -4.55 -2.80
CA HIS A 205 -19.04 -5.53 -1.74
C HIS A 205 -18.54 -4.85 -0.48
N SER A 206 -19.32 -4.89 0.61
CA SER A 206 -18.79 -4.42 1.89
C SER A 206 -17.62 -5.30 2.34
N ALA A 207 -16.54 -4.63 2.77
CA ALA A 207 -15.34 -5.26 3.28
C ALA A 207 -14.73 -4.38 4.37
N ARG A 208 -14.06 -5.01 5.33
CA ARG A 208 -13.49 -4.34 6.49
C ARG A 208 -12.40 -3.35 6.08
N GLY A 209 -12.48 -2.11 6.56
CA GLY A 209 -11.51 -1.05 6.28
C GLY A 209 -11.77 -0.27 4.98
N PHE A 210 -12.96 -0.43 4.40
CA PHE A 210 -13.38 0.22 3.16
C PHE A 210 -14.72 0.99 3.29
N GLU A 211 -15.33 0.99 4.48
CA GLU A 211 -16.70 1.45 4.72
C GLU A 211 -16.88 2.97 4.48
N ASP A 212 -15.85 3.76 4.74
CA ASP A 212 -15.90 5.23 4.67
C ASP A 212 -15.26 5.80 3.39
N LEU A 213 -14.99 4.95 2.39
CA LEU A 213 -14.36 5.41 1.16
C LEU A 213 -15.36 6.09 0.22
N PRO A 214 -14.93 7.15 -0.49
CA PRO A 214 -15.78 7.75 -1.51
C PRO A 214 -16.02 6.78 -2.65
N LYS A 215 -17.16 6.94 -3.31
CA LYS A 215 -17.50 6.17 -4.51
C LYS A 215 -16.41 6.26 -5.57
N PHE A 216 -16.18 5.13 -6.21
CA PHE A 216 -15.16 4.91 -7.21
C PHE A 216 -15.41 5.68 -8.51
N ALA A 217 -16.66 5.67 -8.99
CA ALA A 217 -16.97 6.16 -10.33
C ALA A 217 -17.54 7.58 -10.33
N PRO A 218 -17.48 8.29 -11.48
CA PRO A 218 -18.00 9.65 -11.59
C PRO A 218 -19.49 9.75 -11.26
N ILE A 219 -19.88 10.89 -10.70
CA ILE A 219 -21.29 11.26 -10.52
C ILE A 219 -22.01 11.31 -11.87
N LEU A 220 -23.24 10.78 -11.92
CA LEU A 220 -24.08 10.84 -13.12
C LEU A 220 -25.13 11.96 -13.07
N ASP A 221 -25.41 12.52 -11.89
CA ASP A 221 -26.26 13.71 -11.78
C ASP A 221 -25.64 14.89 -12.54
N GLY A 222 -26.36 15.42 -13.53
CA GLY A 222 -25.87 16.49 -14.41
C GLY A 222 -24.73 16.06 -15.34
N PHE A 223 -24.68 14.77 -15.70
CA PHE A 223 -23.64 14.29 -16.61
C PHE A 223 -23.81 14.82 -18.03
N LYS A 224 -25.03 15.18 -18.44
CA LYS A 224 -25.32 15.72 -19.77
C LYS A 224 -24.56 17.02 -20.03
N GLU A 225 -24.46 17.90 -19.04
CA GLU A 225 -23.80 19.18 -19.12
C GLU A 225 -22.28 19.05 -19.34
N LYS A 226 -21.71 17.93 -18.91
CA LYS A 226 -20.30 17.57 -19.13
C LYS A 226 -20.04 17.13 -20.56
N LEU A 227 -21.03 16.60 -21.28
CA LEU A 227 -20.84 16.00 -22.60
C LEU A 227 -20.85 17.03 -23.72
N ALA A 228 -19.90 16.89 -24.66
CA ALA A 228 -19.94 17.60 -25.93
C ALA A 228 -20.80 16.86 -26.98
N ASP A 229 -20.84 15.54 -26.92
CA ASP A 229 -21.62 14.68 -27.82
C ASP A 229 -22.26 13.53 -27.02
N GLU A 230 -23.60 13.46 -27.01
CA GLU A 230 -24.34 12.43 -26.27
C GLU A 230 -24.06 11.01 -26.78
N ARG A 231 -23.65 10.87 -28.05
CA ARG A 231 -23.27 9.57 -28.63
C ARG A 231 -22.07 8.95 -27.92
N TRP A 232 -21.22 9.76 -27.27
CA TRP A 232 -20.10 9.25 -26.48
C TRP A 232 -20.58 8.28 -25.40
N MET A 233 -21.72 8.55 -24.75
CA MET A 233 -22.28 7.66 -23.73
C MET A 233 -22.66 6.29 -24.29
N LEU A 234 -23.25 6.27 -25.49
CA LEU A 234 -23.67 5.04 -26.16
C LEU A 234 -22.45 4.19 -26.52
N SER A 235 -21.44 4.79 -27.15
CA SER A 235 -20.19 4.10 -27.48
C SER A 235 -19.41 3.64 -26.24
N TRP A 236 -19.46 4.40 -25.15
CA TRP A 236 -18.85 4.06 -23.86
C TRP A 236 -19.50 2.84 -23.22
N LEU A 237 -20.83 2.77 -23.16
CA LEU A 237 -21.55 1.63 -22.61
C LEU A 237 -21.39 0.37 -23.48
N LYS A 238 -21.32 0.54 -24.80
CA LYS A 238 -21.20 -0.55 -25.77
C LYS A 238 -19.81 -1.18 -25.80
N THR A 239 -18.77 -0.34 -25.80
CA THR A 239 -17.37 -0.79 -25.97
C THR A 239 -16.38 0.05 -25.17
N PRO A 240 -16.41 0.01 -23.83
CA PRO A 240 -15.59 0.87 -22.99
C PRO A 240 -14.08 0.66 -23.24
N GLU A 241 -13.62 -0.59 -23.38
CA GLU A 241 -12.21 -0.93 -23.68
C GLU A 241 -11.74 -0.42 -25.06
N LYS A 242 -12.63 -0.40 -26.06
CA LYS A 242 -12.29 0.18 -27.38
C LYS A 242 -12.25 1.70 -27.35
N MET A 243 -13.02 2.33 -26.46
CA MET A 243 -12.96 3.77 -26.24
C MET A 243 -11.70 4.15 -25.47
N ARG A 244 -11.37 3.38 -24.43
CA ARG A 244 -10.21 3.62 -23.58
C ARG A 244 -9.59 2.28 -23.16
N PRO A 245 -8.39 1.96 -23.67
CA PRO A 245 -7.68 0.76 -23.24
C PRO A 245 -7.47 0.74 -21.72
N ARG A 246 -7.68 -0.43 -21.10
CA ARG A 246 -7.48 -0.67 -19.65
C ARG A 246 -8.37 0.20 -18.75
N THR A 247 -9.52 0.62 -19.26
CA THR A 247 -10.53 1.29 -18.44
C THR A 247 -11.04 0.38 -17.33
N LEU A 248 -11.37 0.97 -16.18
CA LEU A 248 -11.96 0.24 -15.06
C LEU A 248 -13.47 0.08 -15.19
N MET A 249 -14.11 0.78 -16.15
CA MET A 249 -15.51 0.54 -16.48
C MET A 249 -15.64 -0.85 -17.11
N PRO A 250 -16.34 -1.79 -16.49
CA PRO A 250 -16.41 -3.14 -17.02
C PRO A 250 -17.33 -3.21 -18.24
N THR A 251 -17.20 -4.31 -18.99
CA THR A 251 -18.08 -4.57 -20.14
C THR A 251 -19.34 -5.29 -19.68
N PHE A 252 -20.50 -4.73 -20.00
CA PHE A 252 -21.81 -5.33 -19.71
C PHE A 252 -22.34 -6.05 -20.95
N THR A 253 -23.05 -7.16 -20.74
CA THR A 253 -23.77 -7.85 -21.81
C THR A 253 -25.17 -7.24 -21.92
N LEU A 254 -25.30 -6.18 -22.71
CA LEU A 254 -26.55 -5.42 -22.92
C LEU A 254 -26.90 -5.38 -24.42
N SER A 255 -28.20 -5.39 -24.72
CA SER A 255 -28.72 -5.12 -26.06
C SER A 255 -28.65 -3.63 -26.40
N ASP A 256 -28.71 -3.29 -27.69
CA ASP A 256 -28.68 -1.89 -28.15
C ASP A 256 -29.86 -1.07 -27.57
N ASP A 257 -31.03 -1.66 -27.37
CA ASP A 257 -32.18 -0.99 -26.76
C ASP A 257 -31.97 -0.76 -25.25
N GLU A 258 -31.42 -1.73 -24.52
CA GLU A 258 -31.06 -1.54 -23.11
C GLU A 258 -30.00 -0.44 -22.93
N ILE A 259 -29.01 -0.39 -23.82
CA ILE A 259 -27.99 0.67 -23.83
C ILE A 259 -28.64 2.04 -24.06
N ARG A 260 -29.57 2.15 -25.01
CA ARG A 260 -30.31 3.40 -25.29
C ARG A 260 -31.13 3.85 -24.09
N ASP A 261 -31.84 2.93 -23.44
CA ASP A 261 -32.66 3.21 -22.27
C ASP A 261 -31.79 3.67 -21.08
N ILE A 262 -30.68 2.97 -20.78
CA ILE A 262 -29.72 3.36 -19.74
C ILE A 262 -29.11 4.74 -20.04
N ALA A 263 -28.68 4.99 -21.28
CA ALA A 263 -28.12 6.28 -21.67
C ALA A 263 -29.15 7.41 -21.55
N ALA A 264 -30.39 7.18 -21.98
CA ALA A 264 -31.47 8.15 -21.85
C ALA A 264 -31.76 8.49 -20.39
N TYR A 265 -31.78 7.49 -19.50
CA TYR A 265 -31.90 7.71 -18.07
C TYR A 265 -30.74 8.55 -17.52
N ALA A 266 -29.50 8.16 -17.76
CA ALA A 266 -28.32 8.88 -17.25
C ALA A 266 -28.27 10.33 -17.74
N LEU A 267 -28.66 10.60 -18.99
CA LEU A 267 -28.73 11.95 -19.57
C LEU A 267 -29.93 12.78 -19.07
N SER A 268 -30.92 12.14 -18.45
CA SER A 268 -32.08 12.82 -17.85
C SER A 268 -31.81 13.33 -16.44
N LEU A 269 -30.77 12.80 -15.77
CA LEU A 269 -30.39 13.19 -14.41
C LEU A 269 -29.85 14.62 -14.42
N LYS A 270 -30.52 15.50 -13.68
CA LYS A 270 -30.18 16.93 -13.63
C LYS A 270 -29.22 17.25 -12.47
N SER A 271 -28.43 18.30 -12.65
CA SER A 271 -27.74 18.95 -11.54
C SER A 271 -28.19 20.41 -11.40
N ASP A 272 -27.95 20.99 -10.23
CA ASP A 272 -28.26 22.40 -9.93
C ASP A 272 -27.18 23.36 -10.46
N LYS A 273 -26.27 22.90 -11.34
CA LYS A 273 -25.11 23.65 -11.82
C LYS A 273 -25.29 24.10 -13.25
N GLU A 274 -25.02 25.38 -13.48
CA GLU A 274 -24.98 25.97 -14.80
C GLU A 274 -23.53 26.21 -15.24
N TYR A 275 -23.27 26.05 -16.54
CA TYR A 275 -21.96 26.26 -17.16
C TYR A 275 -22.08 27.36 -18.21
N PRO A 276 -21.75 28.62 -17.85
CA PRO A 276 -21.84 29.74 -18.76
C PRO A 276 -21.03 29.50 -20.03
N LYS A 277 -21.48 30.10 -21.13
CA LYS A 277 -20.75 30.03 -22.39
C LYS A 277 -19.41 30.77 -22.25
N VAL A 278 -18.32 30.09 -22.57
CA VAL A 278 -16.97 30.64 -22.55
C VAL A 278 -16.57 31.04 -23.95
N ASP A 279 -15.97 32.23 -24.10
CA ASP A 279 -15.33 32.64 -25.35
C ASP A 279 -13.89 32.13 -25.38
N LEU A 280 -13.63 31.14 -26.25
CA LEU A 280 -12.30 30.57 -26.47
C LEU A 280 -11.53 31.31 -27.59
N SER A 281 -12.09 32.36 -28.20
CA SER A 281 -11.38 33.13 -29.24
C SER A 281 -10.03 33.74 -28.81
N PRO A 282 -9.81 34.18 -27.55
CA PRO A 282 -8.50 34.67 -27.12
C PRO A 282 -7.50 33.55 -26.77
N ALA A 283 -7.92 32.29 -26.75
CA ALA A 283 -7.11 31.18 -26.27
C ALA A 283 -6.14 30.64 -27.34
N SER A 284 -4.97 30.17 -26.89
CA SER A 284 -3.94 29.52 -27.69
C SER A 284 -3.80 28.05 -27.28
N ALA A 285 -4.23 27.13 -28.15
CA ALA A 285 -4.09 25.68 -27.90
C ALA A 285 -2.61 25.26 -27.77
N LYS A 286 -1.69 25.91 -28.51
CA LYS A 286 -0.26 25.65 -28.40
C LYS A 286 0.31 26.09 -27.05
N GLU A 287 -0.17 27.22 -26.53
CA GLU A 287 0.21 27.65 -25.18
C GLU A 287 -0.37 26.71 -24.12
N GLY A 288 -1.62 26.27 -24.29
CA GLY A 288 -2.25 25.27 -23.44
C GLY A 288 -1.48 23.95 -23.38
N GLU A 289 -0.93 23.49 -24.50
CA GLU A 289 -0.07 22.30 -24.56
C GLU A 289 1.19 22.45 -23.68
N THR A 290 1.87 23.60 -23.76
CA THR A 290 3.03 23.91 -22.91
C THR A 290 2.62 23.97 -21.44
N LEU A 291 1.53 24.68 -21.14
CA LEU A 291 0.98 24.81 -19.79
C LEU A 291 0.59 23.47 -19.18
N PHE A 292 0.12 22.52 -19.99
CA PHE A 292 -0.23 21.16 -19.53
C PHE A 292 0.97 20.45 -18.88
N THR A 293 2.20 20.74 -19.33
CA THR A 293 3.42 20.23 -18.71
C THR A 293 3.89 21.15 -17.58
N ASP A 294 4.00 22.46 -17.82
CA ASP A 294 4.50 23.46 -16.87
C ASP A 294 3.72 23.51 -15.54
N LEU A 295 2.41 23.26 -15.60
CA LEU A 295 1.50 23.26 -14.44
C LEU A 295 1.37 21.88 -13.80
N GLY A 296 2.00 20.84 -14.38
CA GLY A 296 2.09 19.51 -13.79
C GLY A 296 0.93 18.57 -14.12
N CYS A 297 0.08 18.87 -15.11
CA CYS A 297 -1.05 17.99 -15.48
C CYS A 297 -0.56 16.57 -15.83
N LYS A 298 0.61 16.45 -16.48
CA LYS A 298 1.27 15.18 -16.84
C LYS A 298 1.73 14.32 -15.65
N ALA A 299 1.79 14.89 -14.44
CA ALA A 299 2.07 14.13 -13.24
C ALA A 299 0.97 13.10 -12.95
N CYS A 300 -0.25 13.36 -13.41
CA CYS A 300 -1.41 12.50 -13.24
C CYS A 300 -1.98 12.03 -14.59
N HIS A 301 -2.21 12.94 -15.52
CA HIS A 301 -2.92 12.66 -16.78
C HIS A 301 -1.97 12.26 -17.92
N SER A 302 -2.52 11.51 -18.87
CA SER A 302 -1.96 11.38 -20.22
C SER A 302 -2.86 12.09 -21.23
N GLU A 303 -2.27 12.73 -22.23
CA GLU A 303 -2.95 13.22 -23.43
C GLU A 303 -2.89 12.24 -24.62
N LYS A 304 -2.14 11.14 -24.48
CA LYS A 304 -2.02 10.10 -25.52
C LYS A 304 -2.71 8.82 -25.11
N ARG A 305 -3.40 8.21 -26.07
CA ARG A 305 -4.20 7.01 -25.87
C ARG A 305 -3.40 5.81 -25.34
N GLU A 306 -2.23 5.59 -25.92
CA GLU A 306 -1.38 4.42 -25.63
C GLU A 306 -0.59 4.58 -24.31
N GLU A 307 -0.57 5.78 -23.75
CA GLU A 307 0.12 6.08 -22.49
C GLU A 307 -0.89 6.04 -21.35
N ASP A 308 -0.69 5.18 -20.36
CA ASP A 308 -1.50 5.20 -19.15
C ASP A 308 -1.34 6.53 -18.42
N SER A 309 -2.42 7.01 -17.81
CA SER A 309 -2.33 8.01 -16.74
C SER A 309 -1.61 7.41 -15.52
N LEU A 310 -1.33 8.20 -14.47
CA LEU A 310 -0.57 7.72 -13.31
C LEU A 310 -1.21 6.48 -12.68
N THR A 311 -2.54 6.42 -12.66
CA THR A 311 -3.31 5.23 -12.33
C THR A 311 -4.46 5.08 -13.31
N ARG A 312 -5.06 3.89 -13.42
CA ARG A 312 -6.26 3.65 -14.24
C ARG A 312 -7.50 4.42 -13.74
N ARG A 313 -7.47 4.94 -12.50
CA ARG A 313 -8.52 5.81 -11.93
C ARG A 313 -8.44 7.23 -12.48
N ILE A 314 -7.25 7.68 -12.86
CA ILE A 314 -7.07 9.01 -13.43
C ILE A 314 -7.49 8.97 -14.92
N PRO A 315 -8.38 9.86 -15.36
CA PRO A 315 -8.84 9.83 -16.73
C PRO A 315 -7.71 10.20 -17.69
N ASN A 316 -7.50 9.32 -18.68
CA ASN A 316 -6.79 9.67 -19.91
C ASN A 316 -7.61 10.72 -20.67
N LEU A 317 -6.93 11.75 -21.18
CA LEU A 317 -7.51 12.93 -21.81
C LEU A 317 -7.37 12.92 -23.35
N SER A 318 -6.89 11.84 -23.96
CA SER A 318 -6.71 11.75 -25.42
C SER A 318 -7.99 11.96 -26.24
N ASP A 319 -9.16 11.69 -25.65
CA ASP A 319 -10.49 11.90 -26.23
C ASP A 319 -11.27 13.07 -25.61
N ALA A 320 -10.60 13.93 -24.84
CA ALA A 320 -11.24 15.01 -24.06
C ALA A 320 -12.09 15.95 -24.93
N GLY A 321 -11.64 16.33 -26.12
CA GLY A 321 -12.36 17.20 -27.06
C GLY A 321 -13.52 16.53 -27.80
N ILE A 322 -13.74 15.22 -27.62
CA ILE A 322 -14.95 14.51 -28.08
C ILE A 322 -15.92 14.33 -26.92
N LYS A 323 -15.40 13.99 -25.75
CA LYS A 323 -16.22 13.73 -24.57
C LYS A 323 -16.70 15.03 -23.90
N LEU A 324 -15.79 15.95 -23.62
CA LEU A 324 -16.00 17.04 -22.67
C LEU A 324 -16.46 18.32 -23.37
N ASN A 325 -17.46 18.98 -22.78
CA ASN A 325 -17.88 20.32 -23.17
C ASN A 325 -16.83 21.36 -22.73
N GLY A 326 -16.42 22.26 -23.62
CA GLY A 326 -15.40 23.29 -23.33
C GLY A 326 -15.80 24.25 -22.20
N ASN A 327 -17.07 24.63 -22.10
CA ASN A 327 -17.58 25.48 -21.01
C ASN A 327 -17.44 24.75 -19.67
N TRP A 328 -17.77 23.46 -19.65
CA TRP A 328 -17.62 22.61 -18.47
C TRP A 328 -16.16 22.49 -18.06
N VAL A 329 -15.23 22.27 -19.01
CA VAL A 329 -13.79 22.16 -18.70
C VAL A 329 -13.26 23.44 -18.06
N PHE A 330 -13.58 24.61 -18.63
CA PHE A 330 -13.11 25.89 -18.12
C PHE A 330 -13.55 26.15 -16.67
N GLU A 331 -14.82 25.85 -16.35
CA GLU A 331 -15.35 25.99 -15.00
C GLU A 331 -14.81 24.90 -14.05
N TYR A 332 -14.69 23.65 -14.52
CA TYR A 332 -14.16 22.55 -13.71
C TYR A 332 -12.72 22.79 -13.27
N LEU A 333 -11.89 23.40 -14.12
CA LEU A 333 -10.51 23.76 -13.78
C LEU A 333 -10.39 24.83 -12.69
N LYS A 334 -11.46 25.59 -12.40
CA LYS A 334 -11.47 26.61 -11.35
C LYS A 334 -11.46 26.00 -9.95
N ASP A 335 -12.33 25.01 -9.76
CA ASP A 335 -12.54 24.33 -8.49
C ASP A 335 -13.22 22.96 -8.74
N PRO A 336 -12.43 21.90 -8.92
CA PRO A 336 -12.95 20.55 -9.14
C PRO A 336 -13.88 20.07 -8.01
N LYS A 337 -13.58 20.41 -6.74
CA LYS A 337 -14.39 20.01 -5.59
C LYS A 337 -15.75 20.72 -5.55
N ALA A 338 -15.83 21.93 -6.10
CA ALA A 338 -17.11 22.60 -6.32
C ALA A 338 -18.00 21.81 -7.28
N TYR A 339 -17.45 21.02 -8.22
CA TYR A 339 -18.22 20.10 -9.07
C TYR A 339 -18.54 18.77 -8.37
N ASN A 340 -17.52 18.10 -7.84
CA ASN A 340 -17.66 16.82 -7.15
C ASN A 340 -16.84 16.88 -5.85
N PRO A 341 -17.47 16.98 -4.66
CA PRO A 341 -16.75 17.03 -3.38
C PRO A 341 -15.79 15.85 -3.16
N ASP A 342 -16.12 14.69 -3.76
CA ASP A 342 -15.37 13.44 -3.64
C ASP A 342 -14.23 13.33 -4.68
N THR A 343 -14.04 14.33 -5.55
CA THR A 343 -12.97 14.30 -6.56
C THR A 343 -11.59 14.40 -5.92
N ARG A 344 -10.66 13.59 -6.45
CA ARG A 344 -9.23 13.62 -6.07
C ARG A 344 -8.43 14.64 -6.87
N MET A 345 -9.01 15.27 -7.90
CA MET A 345 -8.34 16.34 -8.61
C MET A 345 -8.25 17.58 -7.71
N PRO A 346 -7.05 18.04 -7.35
CA PRO A 346 -6.92 19.17 -6.44
C PRO A 346 -7.25 20.49 -7.14
N LYS A 347 -7.46 21.54 -6.34
CA LYS A 347 -7.54 22.89 -6.86
C LYS A 347 -6.13 23.37 -7.22
N LEU A 348 -5.96 23.76 -8.48
CA LEU A 348 -4.71 24.28 -9.00
C LEU A 348 -4.63 25.81 -8.82
N ASP A 349 -3.43 26.32 -8.62
CA ASP A 349 -3.15 27.75 -8.58
C ASP A 349 -2.87 28.26 -10.01
N ILE A 350 -3.95 28.49 -10.77
CA ILE A 350 -3.91 28.85 -12.20
C ILE A 350 -4.83 30.02 -12.50
N THR A 351 -4.44 30.85 -13.46
CA THR A 351 -5.20 32.04 -13.86
C THR A 351 -6.32 31.70 -14.84
N ASP A 352 -7.25 32.63 -15.06
CA ASP A 352 -8.31 32.49 -16.07
C ASP A 352 -7.73 32.34 -17.47
N SER A 353 -6.61 33.01 -17.76
CA SER A 353 -5.90 32.86 -19.04
C SER A 353 -5.32 31.45 -19.20
N ASP A 354 -4.72 30.90 -18.14
CA ASP A 354 -4.22 29.52 -18.16
C ASP A 354 -5.36 28.53 -18.41
N ARG A 355 -6.50 28.73 -17.73
CA ARG A 355 -7.71 27.90 -17.92
C ARG A 355 -8.22 27.97 -19.35
N LEU A 356 -8.31 29.16 -19.96
CA LEU A 356 -8.73 29.32 -21.36
C LEU A 356 -7.81 28.55 -22.32
N ASN A 357 -6.49 28.72 -22.17
CA ASN A 357 -5.49 28.06 -23.00
C ASN A 357 -5.53 26.53 -22.84
N LEU A 358 -5.61 26.04 -21.60
CA LEU A 358 -5.75 24.61 -21.29
C LEU A 358 -7.04 24.05 -21.88
N THR A 359 -8.18 24.74 -21.74
CA THR A 359 -9.44 24.32 -22.34
C THR A 359 -9.31 24.22 -23.86
N ALA A 360 -8.75 25.25 -24.51
CA ALA A 360 -8.55 25.23 -25.96
C ALA A 360 -7.68 24.05 -26.41
N TYR A 361 -6.60 23.74 -25.68
CA TYR A 361 -5.75 22.57 -25.94
C TYR A 361 -6.51 21.25 -25.78
N LEU A 362 -7.21 21.05 -24.66
CA LEU A 362 -7.97 19.82 -24.40
C LEU A 362 -9.06 19.58 -25.46
N MET A 363 -9.66 20.65 -25.99
CA MET A 363 -10.63 20.55 -27.08
C MET A 363 -10.01 20.11 -28.42
N THR A 364 -8.68 20.13 -28.57
CA THR A 364 -7.99 19.56 -29.74
C THR A 364 -7.79 18.04 -29.65
N LEU A 365 -7.85 17.47 -28.44
CA LEU A 365 -7.61 16.04 -28.20
C LEU A 365 -8.86 15.24 -28.59
N LYS A 366 -8.85 14.67 -29.81
CA LYS A 366 -10.03 14.07 -30.43
C LYS A 366 -9.84 12.62 -30.85
N ASP A 367 -9.08 11.85 -30.09
CA ASP A 367 -8.97 10.42 -30.36
C ASP A 367 -10.34 9.72 -30.31
N ASN A 368 -10.52 8.63 -31.06
CA ASN A 368 -11.80 7.92 -31.28
C ASN A 368 -12.98 8.74 -31.84
N ALA A 369 -12.76 9.94 -32.36
CA ALA A 369 -13.85 10.76 -32.88
C ALA A 369 -14.75 10.02 -33.88
N GLU A 370 -14.15 9.18 -34.73
CA GLU A 370 -14.89 8.39 -35.72
C GLU A 370 -15.76 7.30 -35.08
N LEU A 371 -15.28 6.63 -34.02
CA LEU A 371 -16.05 5.62 -33.30
C LEU A 371 -17.32 6.22 -32.69
N VAL A 372 -17.22 7.42 -32.10
CA VAL A 372 -18.37 8.13 -31.52
C VAL A 372 -19.31 8.66 -32.60
N ARG A 373 -18.77 9.25 -33.67
CA ARG A 373 -19.59 9.87 -34.73
C ARG A 373 -20.32 8.86 -35.60
N SER A 374 -19.75 7.67 -35.78
CA SER A 374 -20.32 6.59 -36.58
C SER A 374 -21.40 5.79 -35.85
N GLU A 375 -21.58 5.99 -34.54
CA GLU A 375 -22.63 5.31 -33.77
C GLU A 375 -24.02 5.67 -34.32
N PRO A 376 -24.77 4.71 -34.90
CA PRO A 376 -26.12 4.96 -35.42
C PRO A 376 -27.15 5.09 -34.30
N LEU A 377 -26.81 4.68 -33.07
CA LEU A 377 -27.71 4.70 -31.93
C LEU A 377 -27.98 6.14 -31.47
N LYS A 378 -29.25 6.41 -31.15
CA LYS A 378 -29.72 7.65 -30.53
C LYS A 378 -30.62 7.32 -29.36
N THR A 379 -30.68 8.21 -28.39
CA THR A 379 -31.59 8.10 -27.24
C THR A 379 -33.03 8.51 -27.58
N ASP A 380 -33.28 9.05 -28.78
CA ASP A 380 -34.64 9.37 -29.26
C ASP A 380 -35.56 8.14 -29.18
N GLY A 381 -36.70 8.29 -28.50
CA GLY A 381 -37.68 7.22 -28.32
C GLY A 381 -37.30 6.14 -27.31
N ALA A 382 -36.18 6.27 -26.60
CA ALA A 382 -35.80 5.40 -25.49
C ALA A 382 -36.63 5.68 -24.23
N SER A 383 -36.82 4.67 -23.38
CA SER A 383 -37.58 4.75 -22.13
C SER A 383 -36.67 5.07 -20.95
N VAL A 384 -36.77 6.29 -20.43
CA VAL A 384 -36.08 6.74 -19.21
C VAL A 384 -36.45 5.87 -18.00
N GLU A 385 -37.72 5.48 -17.88
CA GLU A 385 -38.19 4.63 -16.78
C GLU A 385 -37.56 3.23 -16.81
N ASN A 386 -37.51 2.61 -17.99
CA ASN A 386 -36.85 1.31 -18.15
C ASN A 386 -35.34 1.43 -17.91
N GLY A 387 -34.72 2.52 -18.38
CA GLY A 387 -33.31 2.82 -18.13
C GLY A 387 -32.98 2.85 -16.63
N GLY A 388 -33.82 3.50 -15.82
CA GLY A 388 -33.67 3.52 -14.36
C GLY A 388 -33.76 2.12 -13.74
N LYS A 389 -34.72 1.30 -14.18
CA LYS A 389 -34.83 -0.11 -13.73
C LYS A 389 -33.61 -0.94 -14.11
N LEU A 390 -33.07 -0.75 -15.31
CA LEU A 390 -31.86 -1.43 -15.78
C LEU A 390 -30.63 -0.98 -14.98
N VAL A 391 -30.49 0.31 -14.71
CA VAL A 391 -29.42 0.86 -13.84
C VAL A 391 -29.44 0.22 -12.46
N GLN A 392 -30.64 0.03 -11.89
CA GLN A 392 -30.80 -0.68 -10.63
C GLN A 392 -30.43 -2.18 -10.76
N LEU A 393 -30.94 -2.86 -11.78
CA LEU A 393 -30.72 -4.29 -11.98
C LEU A 393 -29.24 -4.65 -12.25
N GLN A 394 -28.53 -3.81 -12.98
CA GLN A 394 -27.10 -3.99 -13.29
C GLN A 394 -26.19 -3.49 -12.16
N GLY A 395 -26.75 -2.86 -11.13
CA GLY A 395 -25.98 -2.35 -10.00
C GLY A 395 -25.08 -1.16 -10.35
N CYS A 396 -25.37 -0.41 -11.42
CA CYS A 396 -24.53 0.73 -11.83
C CYS A 396 -24.42 1.79 -10.73
N TYR A 397 -25.46 1.90 -9.88
CA TYR A 397 -25.48 2.78 -8.72
C TYR A 397 -24.55 2.34 -7.59
N GLY A 398 -23.98 1.14 -7.61
CA GLY A 398 -22.90 0.78 -6.68
C GLY A 398 -21.74 1.75 -6.87
N CYS A 399 -21.16 1.74 -8.08
CA CYS A 399 -20.01 2.58 -8.39
C CYS A 399 -20.35 4.05 -8.69
N HIS A 400 -21.48 4.32 -9.34
CA HIS A 400 -21.86 5.67 -9.75
C HIS A 400 -22.79 6.35 -8.73
N LYS A 401 -22.51 7.63 -8.43
CA LYS A 401 -23.39 8.45 -7.58
C LYS A 401 -24.57 9.00 -8.39
N MET A 402 -25.78 8.80 -7.88
CA MET A 402 -27.05 9.22 -8.49
C MET A 402 -28.06 9.46 -7.36
N LYS A 403 -28.64 10.67 -7.28
CA LYS A 403 -29.59 11.05 -6.23
C LYS A 403 -30.73 10.04 -6.06
N ASP A 404 -31.24 9.51 -7.17
CA ASP A 404 -32.36 8.54 -7.20
C ASP A 404 -32.04 7.22 -6.48
N PHE A 405 -30.75 6.89 -6.27
CA PHE A 405 -30.30 5.64 -5.65
C PHE A 405 -29.42 5.85 -4.41
N ASP A 406 -29.37 7.06 -3.82
CA ASP A 406 -28.52 7.37 -2.65
C ASP A 406 -28.83 6.51 -1.42
N ARG A 407 -30.03 5.91 -1.33
CA ARG A 407 -30.46 5.03 -0.23
C ARG A 407 -30.55 3.55 -0.62
N SER A 408 -30.09 3.18 -1.81
CA SER A 408 -30.11 1.80 -2.25
C SER A 408 -29.04 0.99 -1.50
N PRO A 409 -29.32 -0.27 -1.12
CA PRO A 409 -28.32 -1.15 -0.55
C PRO A 409 -27.23 -1.46 -1.58
N LEU A 410 -26.04 -1.85 -1.12
CA LEU A 410 -24.96 -2.26 -2.03
C LEU A 410 -25.42 -3.41 -2.95
N PRO A 411 -25.09 -3.39 -4.26
CA PRO A 411 -25.48 -4.46 -5.18
C PRO A 411 -24.89 -5.84 -4.86
N GLY A 412 -23.68 -5.88 -4.27
CA GLY A 412 -22.95 -7.10 -3.97
C GLY A 412 -23.15 -7.56 -2.52
N VAL A 413 -22.71 -8.79 -2.27
CA VAL A 413 -22.71 -9.40 -0.93
C VAL A 413 -21.49 -8.98 -0.14
N GLU A 414 -21.60 -9.00 1.19
CA GLU A 414 -20.47 -8.77 2.10
C GLU A 414 -19.37 -9.82 1.90
N VAL A 415 -18.12 -9.36 1.80
CA VAL A 415 -16.94 -10.22 1.58
C VAL A 415 -16.77 -11.24 2.70
N ALA A 416 -16.93 -10.80 3.95
CA ALA A 416 -16.80 -11.65 5.13
C ALA A 416 -17.84 -12.79 5.14
N GLU A 417 -19.07 -12.51 4.69
CA GLU A 417 -20.12 -13.53 4.62
C GLU A 417 -19.80 -14.61 3.58
N VAL A 418 -19.29 -14.21 2.40
CA VAL A 418 -18.82 -15.18 1.39
C VAL A 418 -17.65 -16.02 1.93
N ALA A 419 -16.72 -15.38 2.63
CA ALA A 419 -15.55 -16.06 3.16
C ALA A 419 -15.89 -17.05 4.29
N LYS A 420 -16.99 -16.83 5.04
CA LYS A 420 -17.47 -17.75 6.08
C LYS A 420 -18.20 -18.98 5.53
N LYS A 421 -18.80 -18.88 4.34
CA LYS A 421 -19.60 -19.98 3.77
C LYS A 421 -18.86 -21.30 3.72
N THR A 422 -19.55 -22.37 4.05
CA THR A 422 -19.07 -23.74 3.91
C THR A 422 -19.23 -24.20 2.46
N LEU A 423 -18.59 -25.30 2.09
CA LEU A 423 -18.58 -25.76 0.69
C LEU A 423 -20.00 -26.05 0.16
N ASP A 424 -20.89 -26.56 1.01
CA ASP A 424 -22.29 -26.86 0.72
C ASP A 424 -23.18 -25.62 0.56
N GLU A 425 -22.76 -24.46 1.08
CA GLU A 425 -23.47 -23.18 0.94
C GLU A 425 -23.07 -22.40 -0.33
N LEU A 426 -22.06 -22.90 -1.07
CA LEU A 426 -21.53 -22.27 -2.28
C LEU A 426 -22.18 -22.86 -3.54
N PRO A 427 -22.91 -22.07 -4.34
CA PRO A 427 -23.55 -22.58 -5.54
C PRO A 427 -22.53 -22.76 -6.67
N PHE A 428 -22.35 -23.98 -7.16
CA PHE A 428 -21.49 -24.30 -8.32
C PHE A 428 -22.25 -24.32 -9.67
N GLY A 429 -23.57 -24.11 -9.66
CA GLY A 429 -24.40 -24.09 -10.87
C GLY A 429 -24.17 -25.32 -11.76
N ASN A 430 -23.98 -25.09 -13.06
CA ASN A 430 -23.67 -26.12 -14.06
C ASN A 430 -22.17 -26.20 -14.40
N SER A 431 -21.29 -25.62 -13.57
CA SER A 431 -19.86 -25.55 -13.85
C SER A 431 -19.19 -26.93 -13.75
N GLN A 432 -18.03 -27.07 -14.42
CA GLN A 432 -17.19 -28.28 -14.36
C GLN A 432 -15.84 -28.00 -13.67
N VAL A 433 -15.75 -26.93 -12.88
CA VAL A 433 -14.54 -26.58 -12.14
C VAL A 433 -14.39 -27.46 -10.90
N PRO A 434 -13.17 -27.60 -10.34
CA PRO A 434 -12.99 -28.27 -9.06
C PRO A 434 -13.89 -27.69 -7.97
N THR A 435 -14.59 -28.57 -7.24
CA THR A 435 -15.55 -28.20 -6.20
C THR A 435 -14.82 -27.96 -4.87
N THR A 436 -14.05 -26.87 -4.81
CA THR A 436 -13.38 -26.44 -3.58
C THR A 436 -13.77 -25.00 -3.23
N LYS A 437 -13.67 -24.65 -1.94
CA LYS A 437 -13.92 -23.29 -1.47
C LYS A 437 -12.98 -22.27 -2.12
N TRP A 438 -11.71 -22.64 -2.28
CA TRP A 438 -10.66 -21.81 -2.86
C TRP A 438 -10.91 -21.53 -4.35
N ASP A 439 -11.21 -22.59 -5.10
CA ASP A 439 -11.55 -22.48 -6.52
C ASP A 439 -12.86 -21.73 -6.74
N TRP A 440 -13.80 -21.81 -5.80
CA TRP A 440 -15.06 -21.08 -5.90
C TRP A 440 -14.82 -19.56 -5.97
N ILE A 441 -14.11 -18.99 -5.00
CA ILE A 441 -13.84 -17.54 -4.95
C ILE A 441 -12.97 -17.11 -6.12
N LEU A 442 -11.87 -17.83 -6.39
CA LEU A 442 -10.97 -17.51 -7.50
C LEU A 442 -11.72 -17.45 -8.83
N ASN A 443 -12.52 -18.47 -9.14
CA ASN A 443 -13.29 -18.52 -10.39
C ASN A 443 -14.42 -17.49 -10.40
N LYS A 444 -15.03 -17.18 -9.24
CA LYS A 444 -16.06 -16.14 -9.15
C LYS A 444 -15.51 -14.74 -9.46
N ILE A 445 -14.28 -14.45 -9.05
CA ILE A 445 -13.59 -13.20 -9.38
C ILE A 445 -13.18 -13.20 -10.86
N LYS A 446 -12.57 -14.29 -11.33
CA LYS A 446 -12.02 -14.42 -12.69
C LYS A 446 -13.08 -14.44 -13.79
N GLU A 447 -14.15 -15.21 -13.61
CA GLU A 447 -15.24 -15.37 -14.56
C GLU A 447 -16.59 -15.40 -13.81
N PRO A 448 -17.15 -14.23 -13.46
CA PRO A 448 -18.28 -14.14 -12.53
C PRO A 448 -19.55 -14.88 -12.96
N LYS A 449 -19.71 -15.15 -14.27
CA LYS A 449 -20.87 -15.87 -14.84
C LYS A 449 -20.67 -17.39 -14.92
N ILE A 450 -19.53 -17.92 -14.51
CA ILE A 450 -19.23 -19.36 -14.60
C ILE A 450 -20.24 -20.26 -13.86
N TYR A 451 -20.86 -19.74 -12.80
CA TYR A 451 -21.86 -20.45 -11.99
C TYR A 451 -23.31 -20.07 -12.34
N GLU A 452 -23.53 -19.30 -13.40
CA GLU A 452 -24.86 -18.82 -13.79
C GLU A 452 -25.78 -19.98 -14.20
N THR A 453 -27.03 -19.92 -13.77
CA THR A 453 -28.10 -20.81 -14.24
C THR A 453 -29.30 -19.99 -14.67
N VAL A 454 -30.27 -20.62 -15.34
CA VAL A 454 -31.51 -19.95 -15.79
C VAL A 454 -32.25 -19.31 -14.60
N ASP A 455 -32.25 -19.99 -13.45
CA ASP A 455 -32.95 -19.53 -12.24
C ASP A 455 -32.05 -18.68 -11.31
N MET A 456 -30.74 -18.63 -11.58
CA MET A 456 -29.76 -17.86 -10.83
C MET A 456 -28.90 -16.99 -11.78
N PRO A 457 -29.49 -15.93 -12.38
CA PRO A 457 -28.74 -15.00 -13.21
C PRO A 457 -27.71 -14.23 -12.38
N LEU A 458 -26.51 -14.03 -12.92
CA LEU A 458 -25.40 -13.39 -12.23
C LEU A 458 -25.09 -12.03 -12.86
N LYS A 459 -25.13 -10.97 -12.04
CA LYS A 459 -24.98 -9.57 -12.48
C LYS A 459 -23.60 -8.97 -12.22
N MET A 460 -22.71 -9.68 -11.52
CA MET A 460 -21.35 -9.23 -11.30
C MET A 460 -20.63 -9.09 -12.64
N PRO A 461 -20.10 -7.90 -12.98
CA PRO A 461 -19.48 -7.66 -14.26
C PRO A 461 -18.07 -8.24 -14.32
N LYS A 462 -17.57 -8.46 -15.54
CA LYS A 462 -16.21 -8.97 -15.77
C LYS A 462 -15.20 -7.83 -15.80
N PHE A 463 -14.17 -7.92 -14.96
CA PHE A 463 -13.07 -6.98 -14.89
C PHE A 463 -11.82 -7.53 -15.60
N ASN A 464 -10.92 -6.62 -15.99
CA ASN A 464 -9.65 -6.95 -16.63
C ASN A 464 -8.50 -6.78 -15.62
N PHE A 465 -8.20 -7.87 -14.91
CA PHE A 465 -7.16 -7.93 -13.88
C PHE A 465 -5.75 -8.04 -14.48
N GLU A 466 -4.76 -7.49 -13.77
CA GLU A 466 -3.35 -7.71 -14.04
C GLU A 466 -2.90 -9.07 -13.48
N GLU A 467 -1.72 -9.51 -13.92
CA GLU A 467 -1.12 -10.76 -13.48
C GLU A 467 -0.94 -10.80 -11.95
N GLY A 468 -1.37 -11.88 -11.30
CA GLY A 468 -1.27 -12.09 -9.85
C GLY A 468 -2.33 -11.37 -9.00
N GLU A 469 -3.11 -10.44 -9.56
CA GLU A 469 -4.13 -9.71 -8.79
C GLU A 469 -5.32 -10.60 -8.40
N ILE A 470 -5.66 -11.62 -9.21
CA ILE A 470 -6.78 -12.53 -8.91
C ILE A 470 -6.45 -13.39 -7.68
N GLU A 471 -5.24 -13.93 -7.62
CA GLU A 471 -4.74 -14.72 -6.49
C GLU A 471 -4.68 -13.84 -5.23
N SER A 472 -4.13 -12.64 -5.35
CA SER A 472 -4.05 -11.67 -4.25
C SER A 472 -5.44 -11.25 -3.74
N LEU A 473 -6.39 -10.98 -4.64
CA LEU A 473 -7.79 -10.71 -4.28
C LEU A 473 -8.42 -11.92 -3.59
N THR A 474 -8.13 -13.12 -4.04
CA THR A 474 -8.62 -14.36 -3.40
C THR A 474 -8.11 -14.45 -1.95
N ILE A 475 -6.83 -14.15 -1.71
CA ILE A 475 -6.25 -14.04 -0.36
C ILE A 475 -6.99 -13.00 0.47
N PHE A 476 -7.20 -11.81 -0.09
CA PHE A 476 -7.93 -10.73 0.58
C PHE A 476 -9.35 -11.16 0.98
N TYR A 477 -10.09 -11.81 0.08
CA TYR A 477 -11.42 -12.32 0.40
C TYR A 477 -11.40 -13.30 1.59
N PHE A 478 -10.47 -14.26 1.62
CA PHE A 478 -10.37 -15.21 2.73
C PHE A 478 -9.91 -14.58 4.04
N SER A 479 -9.09 -13.52 3.98
CA SER A 479 -8.62 -12.81 5.18
C SER A 479 -9.72 -12.06 5.94
N ASN A 480 -10.86 -11.78 5.30
CA ASN A 480 -11.99 -11.11 5.93
C ASN A 480 -12.77 -12.04 6.90
N THR A 481 -12.30 -13.27 7.12
CA THR A 481 -12.77 -14.12 8.21
C THR A 481 -12.09 -13.71 9.52
N VAL A 482 -12.87 -13.29 10.51
CA VAL A 482 -12.34 -12.92 11.82
C VAL A 482 -12.18 -14.17 12.68
N PHE A 483 -10.97 -14.38 13.17
CA PHE A 483 -10.75 -15.42 14.16
C PHE A 483 -11.41 -15.06 15.49
N GLN A 484 -12.11 -16.01 16.09
CA GLN A 484 -12.62 -15.87 17.46
C GLN A 484 -11.50 -16.16 18.48
N LEU A 485 -10.40 -15.40 18.40
CA LEU A 485 -9.26 -15.54 19.29
C LEU A 485 -9.28 -14.49 20.42
N PRO A 486 -8.84 -14.86 21.64
CA PRO A 486 -8.62 -13.89 22.70
C PRO A 486 -7.63 -12.78 22.32
N GLN A 487 -7.80 -11.58 22.89
CA GLN A 487 -6.98 -10.40 22.58
C GLN A 487 -5.46 -10.63 22.74
N LYS A 488 -5.02 -11.54 23.62
CA LYS A 488 -3.60 -11.86 23.81
C LYS A 488 -2.92 -12.50 22.58
N TYR A 489 -3.71 -12.99 21.62
CA TYR A 489 -3.24 -13.51 20.33
C TYR A 489 -3.19 -12.44 19.23
N MET A 490 -3.75 -11.26 19.53
CA MET A 490 -3.91 -10.16 18.59
C MET A 490 -2.78 -9.15 18.81
N LEU A 491 -2.15 -8.71 17.73
CA LEU A 491 -1.20 -7.62 17.76
C LEU A 491 -1.85 -6.38 17.16
N ALA A 492 -2.33 -5.50 18.04
CA ALA A 492 -2.78 -4.17 17.62
C ALA A 492 -1.54 -3.32 17.30
N ALA A 493 -1.54 -2.67 16.13
CA ALA A 493 -0.52 -1.67 15.80
C ALA A 493 -0.58 -0.51 16.81
N ALA A 494 0.56 0.11 17.10
CA ALA A 494 0.59 1.30 17.94
C ALA A 494 -0.25 2.43 17.31
N GLU A 495 -0.76 3.37 18.12
CA GLU A 495 -1.57 4.49 17.60
C GLU A 495 -0.86 5.28 16.50
N ALA A 496 0.43 5.58 16.70
CA ALA A 496 1.26 6.25 15.70
C ALA A 496 1.38 5.46 14.39
N GLN A 497 1.42 4.13 14.44
CA GLN A 497 1.44 3.29 13.24
C GLN A 497 0.09 3.31 12.51
N ARG A 498 -1.03 3.30 13.25
CA ARG A 498 -2.37 3.41 12.66
C ARG A 498 -2.57 4.77 11.97
N ARG A 499 -2.16 5.87 12.61
CA ARG A 499 -2.24 7.22 12.00
C ARG A 499 -1.27 7.36 10.83
N GLY A 500 -0.05 6.82 10.94
CA GLY A 500 0.88 6.74 9.82
C GLY A 500 0.35 5.94 8.63
N GLN A 501 -0.46 4.90 8.86
CA GLN A 501 -1.15 4.15 7.81
C GLN A 501 -2.24 4.99 7.13
N ALA A 502 -3.07 5.69 7.92
CA ALA A 502 -4.04 6.63 7.37
C ALA A 502 -3.35 7.72 6.52
N GLY A 503 -2.16 8.17 6.93
CA GLY A 503 -1.37 9.12 6.14
C GLY A 503 -0.87 8.54 4.82
N GLU A 504 -0.41 7.28 4.80
CA GLU A 504 -0.02 6.59 3.55
C GLU A 504 -1.20 6.49 2.57
N TRP A 505 -2.40 6.25 3.10
CA TRP A 505 -3.63 6.25 2.32
C TRP A 505 -3.87 7.62 1.66
N GLU A 506 -3.76 8.70 2.42
CA GLU A 506 -3.91 10.05 1.88
C GLU A 506 -2.87 10.34 0.79
N VAL A 507 -1.62 9.95 1.00
CA VAL A 507 -0.56 10.17 0.01
C VAL A 507 -0.81 9.39 -1.29
N THR A 508 -1.39 8.20 -1.18
CA THR A 508 -1.72 7.32 -2.31
C THR A 508 -2.95 7.82 -3.08
N GLU A 509 -4.06 8.06 -2.38
CA GLU A 509 -5.34 8.46 -2.98
C GLU A 509 -5.33 9.88 -3.57
N ASN A 510 -4.52 10.76 -2.99
CA ASN A 510 -4.30 12.11 -3.53
C ASN A 510 -3.14 12.14 -4.53
N HIS A 511 -2.60 10.96 -4.91
CA HIS A 511 -1.65 10.78 -6.00
C HIS A 511 -0.36 11.60 -5.87
N CYS A 512 0.08 11.86 -4.63
CA CYS A 512 1.24 12.71 -4.37
C CYS A 512 2.53 12.15 -5.01
N ARG A 513 2.61 10.82 -5.20
CA ARG A 513 3.72 10.11 -5.87
C ARG A 513 3.85 10.41 -7.36
N GLY A 514 2.82 10.99 -7.99
CA GLY A 514 2.92 11.49 -9.37
C GLY A 514 3.92 12.65 -9.48
N CYS A 515 4.01 13.46 -8.43
CA CYS A 515 4.85 14.66 -8.35
C CYS A 515 6.10 14.47 -7.48
N HIS A 516 5.96 13.82 -6.33
CA HIS A 516 7.00 13.75 -5.30
C HIS A 516 7.66 12.38 -5.21
N MET A 517 8.96 12.39 -4.95
CA MET A 517 9.74 11.20 -4.62
C MET A 517 9.62 10.90 -3.12
N PHE A 518 9.03 9.74 -2.78
CA PHE A 518 8.92 9.26 -1.39
C PHE A 518 9.93 8.16 -1.05
N GLU A 519 10.56 7.56 -2.06
CA GLU A 519 11.56 6.48 -1.92
C GLU A 519 12.81 6.81 -2.76
N GLU A 520 13.99 6.42 -2.27
CA GLU A 520 15.30 6.75 -2.87
C GLU A 520 15.40 6.49 -4.37
N ASN A 521 14.89 5.33 -4.79
CA ASN A 521 15.10 4.80 -6.13
C ASN A 521 13.85 4.86 -7.01
N VAL A 522 12.78 5.53 -6.54
CA VAL A 522 11.51 5.61 -7.26
C VAL A 522 11.27 7.05 -7.70
N LYS A 523 11.54 7.30 -8.99
CA LYS A 523 11.30 8.61 -9.60
C LYS A 523 9.81 8.87 -9.78
N PRO A 524 9.31 10.07 -9.45
CA PRO A 524 7.94 10.43 -9.73
C PRO A 524 7.72 10.55 -11.23
N ARG A 525 6.48 10.31 -11.67
CA ARG A 525 6.10 10.35 -13.09
C ARG A 525 6.48 11.67 -13.77
N ILE A 526 6.31 12.79 -13.06
CA ILE A 526 6.60 14.13 -13.62
C ILE A 526 8.07 14.32 -14.02
N ASP A 527 9.01 13.59 -13.42
CA ASP A 527 10.44 13.65 -13.73
C ASP A 527 10.73 13.30 -15.21
N GLN A 528 9.86 12.51 -15.84
CA GLN A 528 9.98 12.12 -17.25
C GLN A 528 9.71 13.27 -18.23
N PHE A 529 9.00 14.31 -17.78
CA PHE A 529 8.51 15.38 -18.63
C PHE A 529 9.20 16.73 -18.35
N ILE A 530 9.97 16.83 -17.28
CA ILE A 530 10.69 18.05 -16.91
C ILE A 530 12.17 17.91 -17.30
N GLY A 531 12.66 18.80 -18.17
CA GLY A 531 14.06 18.78 -18.61
C GLY A 531 15.05 19.32 -17.58
N LEU A 532 14.64 20.21 -16.66
CA LEU A 532 15.49 20.84 -15.65
C LEU A 532 15.18 20.33 -14.25
N LYS A 533 16.17 19.74 -13.57
CA LYS A 533 16.03 19.20 -12.21
C LYS A 533 15.48 20.22 -11.19
N THR A 534 15.79 21.50 -11.36
CA THR A 534 15.34 22.59 -10.48
C THR A 534 13.83 22.84 -10.54
N TYR A 535 13.15 22.35 -11.60
CA TYR A 535 11.71 22.48 -11.79
C TYR A 535 10.93 21.27 -11.25
N VAL A 536 11.62 20.19 -10.92
CA VAL A 536 11.00 19.00 -10.32
C VAL A 536 10.49 19.34 -8.90
N PRO A 537 9.32 18.82 -8.50
CA PRO A 537 8.85 18.92 -7.13
C PRO A 537 9.87 18.38 -6.11
N PRO A 538 9.84 18.87 -4.86
CA PRO A 538 10.81 18.44 -3.86
C PRO A 538 10.68 16.94 -3.56
N ARG A 539 11.84 16.33 -3.34
CA ARG A 539 11.97 15.01 -2.74
C ARG A 539 11.50 15.03 -1.28
N LEU A 540 10.71 14.03 -0.90
CA LEU A 540 10.08 13.86 0.42
C LEU A 540 10.54 12.59 1.15
N VAL A 541 11.66 11.99 0.71
CA VAL A 541 12.31 10.89 1.45
C VAL A 541 12.85 11.45 2.77
N GLY A 542 12.46 10.84 3.90
CA GLY A 542 12.87 11.31 5.23
C GLY A 542 12.32 12.69 5.62
N GLU A 543 11.20 13.14 5.01
CA GLU A 543 10.67 14.48 5.25
C GLU A 543 10.29 14.71 6.73
N GLY A 544 9.94 13.65 7.48
CA GLY A 544 9.62 13.72 8.91
C GLY A 544 10.81 14.16 9.79
N GLU A 545 12.04 13.83 9.39
CA GLU A 545 13.27 14.29 10.04
C GLU A 545 13.55 15.76 9.69
N LYS A 546 13.13 16.18 8.49
CA LYS A 546 13.51 17.48 7.92
C LYS A 546 12.67 18.63 8.43
N VAL A 547 11.35 18.48 8.41
CA VAL A 547 10.45 19.60 8.68
C VAL A 547 9.80 19.54 10.06
N GLN A 548 9.53 20.71 10.62
CA GLN A 548 8.79 20.85 11.87
C GLN A 548 7.31 20.49 11.64
N PRO A 549 6.68 19.70 12.54
CA PRO A 549 5.27 19.31 12.40
C PRO A 549 4.31 20.48 12.25
N GLN A 550 4.53 21.57 12.99
CA GLN A 550 3.68 22.77 12.92
C GLN A 550 3.74 23.45 11.55
N TRP A 551 4.92 23.52 10.94
CA TRP A 551 5.08 24.06 9.60
C TRP A 551 4.45 23.15 8.55
N ALA A 552 4.66 21.83 8.66
CA ALA A 552 4.04 20.87 7.76
C ALA A 552 2.51 20.98 7.81
N PHE A 553 1.95 21.13 9.02
CA PHE A 553 0.53 21.36 9.22
C PHE A 553 0.03 22.60 8.49
N GLN A 554 0.70 23.74 8.67
CA GLN A 554 0.33 25.00 8.03
C GLN A 554 0.45 24.91 6.50
N TYR A 555 1.54 24.32 6.00
CA TYR A 555 1.81 24.22 4.57
C TYR A 555 0.84 23.28 3.85
N LEU A 556 0.51 22.12 4.43
CA LEU A 556 -0.45 21.17 3.85
C LEU A 556 -1.88 21.70 3.89
N THR A 557 -2.21 22.52 4.89
CA THR A 557 -3.52 23.19 4.99
C THR A 557 -3.66 24.29 3.94
N LYS A 558 -2.62 25.10 3.75
CA LYS A 558 -2.62 26.22 2.79
C LYS A 558 -1.22 26.40 2.20
N PRO A 559 -0.92 25.73 1.08
CA PRO A 559 0.39 25.83 0.46
C PRO A 559 0.73 27.26 0.06
N VAL A 560 1.99 27.65 0.28
CA VAL A 560 2.52 28.95 -0.15
C VAL A 560 3.69 28.75 -1.13
N PRO A 561 3.92 29.67 -2.08
CA PRO A 561 5.03 29.54 -3.02
C PRO A 561 6.39 29.55 -2.30
N MET A 562 7.10 28.42 -2.36
CA MET A 562 8.46 28.29 -1.80
C MET A 562 9.57 28.67 -2.80
N ARG A 563 9.26 28.58 -4.10
CA ARG A 563 10.16 28.88 -5.23
C ARG A 563 9.39 29.74 -6.25
N PRO A 564 9.42 31.08 -6.15
CA PRO A 564 8.58 31.97 -6.96
C PRO A 564 8.71 31.75 -8.46
N TRP A 565 9.91 31.37 -8.90
CA TRP A 565 10.24 31.17 -10.31
C TRP A 565 9.63 29.92 -10.96
N LEU A 566 9.11 28.97 -10.18
CA LEU A 566 8.42 27.83 -10.75
C LEU A 566 7.02 28.22 -11.21
N LYS A 567 6.50 27.62 -12.28
CA LYS A 567 5.06 27.70 -12.58
C LYS A 567 4.28 26.62 -11.85
N MET A 568 4.82 25.42 -11.77
CA MET A 568 4.24 24.32 -10.99
C MET A 568 4.17 24.69 -9.50
N ARG A 569 2.98 24.52 -8.92
CA ARG A 569 2.69 24.79 -7.51
C ARG A 569 2.22 23.52 -6.81
N MET A 570 2.44 23.47 -5.50
CA MET A 570 1.76 22.48 -4.67
C MET A 570 0.25 22.78 -4.72
N PRO A 571 -0.58 21.83 -5.20
CA PRO A 571 -2.03 22.06 -5.29
C PRO A 571 -2.69 22.15 -3.92
N THR A 572 -3.89 22.74 -3.88
CA THR A 572 -4.74 22.73 -2.67
C THR A 572 -5.67 21.52 -2.69
N PHE A 573 -5.48 20.61 -1.74
CA PHE A 573 -6.31 19.42 -1.57
C PHE A 573 -7.46 19.60 -0.57
N SER A 574 -7.45 20.68 0.22
CA SER A 574 -8.45 20.96 1.27
C SER A 574 -8.61 19.80 2.25
N PHE A 575 -7.49 19.32 2.80
CA PHE A 575 -7.46 18.26 3.80
C PHE A 575 -8.18 18.67 5.09
N SER A 576 -8.80 17.70 5.76
CA SER A 576 -9.28 17.88 7.14
C SER A 576 -8.10 18.00 8.11
N TYR A 577 -8.39 18.46 9.33
CA TYR A 577 -7.39 18.51 10.39
C TYR A 577 -6.73 17.14 10.64
N GLU A 578 -7.56 16.08 10.72
CA GLU A 578 -7.12 14.71 10.96
C GLU A 578 -6.24 14.18 9.82
N GLN A 579 -6.64 14.41 8.56
CA GLN A 579 -5.84 14.01 7.40
C GLN A 579 -4.45 14.65 7.40
N VAL A 580 -4.35 15.91 7.82
CA VAL A 580 -3.05 16.58 7.94
C VAL A 580 -2.20 15.96 9.07
N GLN A 581 -2.81 15.60 10.20
CA GLN A 581 -2.11 14.90 11.29
C GLN A 581 -1.62 13.52 10.86
N ASP A 582 -2.47 12.76 10.17
CA ASP A 582 -2.14 11.42 9.67
C ASP A 582 -0.95 11.47 8.70
N MET A 583 -0.90 12.47 7.81
CA MET A 583 0.25 12.68 6.93
C MET A 583 1.54 13.06 7.69
N ILE A 584 1.45 13.87 8.75
CA ILE A 584 2.60 14.23 9.57
C ILE A 584 3.15 12.98 10.28
N ASP A 585 2.27 12.17 10.85
CA ASP A 585 2.63 10.91 11.50
C ASP A 585 3.20 9.90 10.50
N TYR A 586 2.66 9.85 9.28
CA TYR A 586 3.21 9.07 8.18
C TYR A 586 4.67 9.45 7.90
N PHE A 587 4.97 10.74 7.75
CA PHE A 587 6.34 11.20 7.53
C PHE A 587 7.24 10.84 8.72
N SER A 588 6.73 10.92 9.95
CA SER A 588 7.47 10.50 11.14
C SER A 588 7.78 9.00 11.15
N VAL A 589 6.80 8.15 10.83
CA VAL A 589 6.93 6.69 10.82
C VAL A 589 7.86 6.20 9.70
N LYS A 590 7.86 6.89 8.55
CA LYS A 590 8.73 6.58 7.41
C LYS A 590 10.16 7.12 7.54
N SER A 591 10.45 7.84 8.61
CA SER A 591 11.79 8.37 8.86
C SER A 591 12.77 7.24 9.24
N SER A 592 14.05 7.41 8.91
CA SER A 592 15.12 6.49 9.29
C SER A 592 15.46 6.59 10.78
N SER A 593 15.20 7.75 11.39
CA SER A 593 15.43 8.03 12.81
C SER A 593 14.13 8.47 13.49
N ALA A 594 13.56 7.61 14.33
CA ALA A 594 12.35 7.92 15.09
C ALA A 594 12.57 9.09 16.07
N GLU A 595 13.79 9.22 16.62
CA GLU A 595 14.16 10.31 17.52
C GLU A 595 14.20 11.66 16.79
N ASP A 596 14.81 11.71 15.60
CA ASP A 596 14.89 12.95 14.81
C ASP A 596 13.52 13.38 14.27
N ALA A 597 12.64 12.42 14.01
CA ALA A 597 11.31 12.64 13.46
C ALA A 597 10.19 12.80 14.50
N ARG A 598 10.49 12.75 15.80
CA ARG A 598 9.50 12.77 16.90
C ARG A 598 8.42 13.86 16.78
N VAL A 599 7.20 13.53 17.21
CA VAL A 599 6.04 14.43 17.28
C VAL A 599 5.43 14.32 18.68
N PRO A 600 5.30 15.41 19.47
CA PRO A 600 5.60 16.81 19.14
C PRO A 600 7.11 17.11 19.10
N TYR A 601 7.48 18.16 18.37
CA TYR A 601 8.86 18.64 18.29
C TYR A 601 9.14 19.72 19.35
N VAL A 602 10.13 19.47 20.22
CA VAL A 602 10.39 20.30 21.43
C VAL A 602 11.78 20.99 21.41
N LEU A 603 12.65 20.70 20.44
CA LEU A 603 14.03 21.22 20.42
C LEU A 603 14.18 22.40 19.47
N ILE A 604 13.85 23.61 19.94
CA ILE A 604 14.13 24.85 19.21
C ILE A 604 15.10 25.68 20.07
N PRO A 605 16.37 25.88 19.64
CA PRO A 605 17.27 26.80 20.32
C PRO A 605 16.66 28.20 20.43
N GLN A 606 16.60 28.75 21.64
CA GLN A 606 16.10 30.12 21.87
C GLN A 606 17.25 31.12 21.74
N LYS A 607 16.96 32.28 21.13
CA LYS A 607 17.97 33.34 20.90
C LYS A 607 18.52 33.87 22.22
N GLU A 608 17.67 33.94 23.25
CA GLU A 608 17.95 34.45 24.59
C GLU A 608 18.87 33.52 25.40
N GLU A 609 18.87 32.23 25.08
CA GLU A 609 19.68 31.21 25.75
C GLU A 609 21.06 31.04 25.10
N MET A 610 21.29 31.69 23.96
CA MET A 610 22.52 31.54 23.17
C MET A 610 23.55 32.63 23.51
N PRO A 611 24.80 32.25 23.86
CA PRO A 611 25.88 33.22 24.06
C PRO A 611 26.10 34.11 22.83
N GLN A 612 26.38 35.40 23.03
CA GLN A 612 26.65 36.34 21.93
C GLN A 612 27.77 35.83 21.01
N LEU A 613 28.84 35.28 21.59
CA LEU A 613 29.96 34.71 20.85
C LEU A 613 29.51 33.60 19.89
N ASP A 614 28.63 32.70 20.34
CA ASP A 614 28.12 31.62 19.49
C ASP A 614 27.31 32.17 18.31
N ARG A 615 26.53 33.23 18.54
CA ARG A 615 25.76 33.92 17.49
C ARG A 615 26.69 34.54 16.45
N ASP A 616 27.69 35.29 16.91
CA ASP A 616 28.66 35.97 16.04
C ASP A 616 29.49 34.97 15.23
N MET A 617 29.90 33.86 15.84
CA MET A 617 30.66 32.81 15.19
C MET A 617 29.83 32.06 14.15
N GLY A 618 28.55 31.78 14.44
CA GLY A 618 27.62 31.20 13.47
C GLY A 618 27.34 32.13 12.30
N GLU A 619 27.13 33.42 12.56
CA GLU A 619 26.94 34.45 11.53
C GLU A 619 28.18 34.58 10.65
N TYR A 620 29.36 34.73 11.25
CA TYR A 620 30.65 34.77 10.57
C TYR A 620 30.79 33.59 9.60
N ARG A 621 30.45 32.38 10.07
CA ARG A 621 30.63 31.17 9.27
C ARG A 621 29.67 31.09 8.08
N VAL A 622 28.40 31.47 8.25
CA VAL A 622 27.43 31.57 7.14
C VAL A 622 27.91 32.51 6.04
N VAL A 623 28.54 33.63 6.44
CA VAL A 623 29.07 34.62 5.52
C VAL A 623 30.38 34.17 4.86
N ALA A 624 31.32 33.64 5.65
CA ALA A 624 32.62 33.17 5.19
C ALA A 624 32.50 31.99 4.21
N ASP A 625 31.56 31.08 4.45
CA ASP A 625 31.27 29.94 3.57
C ASP A 625 30.33 30.31 2.39
N LYS A 626 29.98 31.60 2.25
CA LYS A 626 29.22 32.15 1.12
C LYS A 626 27.85 31.48 0.93
N CYS A 627 27.18 31.05 2.00
CA CYS A 627 25.88 30.38 1.91
C CYS A 627 24.84 31.22 1.13
N MET A 628 24.93 32.55 1.22
CA MET A 628 23.98 33.48 0.63
C MET A 628 24.11 33.63 -0.89
N GLN A 629 25.16 33.08 -1.51
CA GLN A 629 25.28 33.05 -2.97
C GLN A 629 24.23 32.15 -3.62
N CYS A 630 23.86 31.05 -2.94
CA CYS A 630 22.87 30.09 -3.43
C CYS A 630 21.53 30.23 -2.69
N HIS A 631 21.53 30.71 -1.45
CA HIS A 631 20.33 30.78 -0.62
C HIS A 631 19.75 32.21 -0.58
N PRO A 632 18.68 32.52 -1.35
CA PRO A 632 18.11 33.86 -1.41
C PRO A 632 17.43 34.25 -0.10
N ILE A 633 17.48 35.54 0.24
CA ILE A 633 17.07 36.07 1.56
C ILE A 633 15.68 36.72 1.53
N SER A 634 15.28 37.24 0.37
CA SER A 634 13.93 37.68 0.09
C SER A 634 13.54 37.29 -1.33
N LEU A 635 12.25 37.00 -1.51
CA LEU A 635 11.66 36.63 -2.79
C LEU A 635 11.17 37.87 -3.57
N GLU A 636 11.25 39.07 -2.99
CA GLU A 636 10.71 40.32 -3.52
C GLU A 636 11.78 41.21 -4.20
N GLY A 637 13.06 40.98 -3.92
CA GLY A 637 14.17 41.87 -4.33
C GLY A 637 14.76 41.64 -5.72
N GLY A 638 14.20 40.73 -6.53
CA GLY A 638 14.80 40.32 -7.80
C GLY A 638 16.07 39.45 -7.61
N LEU A 639 16.48 38.76 -8.67
CA LEU A 639 17.69 37.93 -8.67
C LEU A 639 18.93 38.80 -8.92
N PRO A 640 20.07 38.54 -8.25
CA PRO A 640 21.34 39.13 -8.66
C PRO A 640 21.64 38.83 -10.13
N GLU A 641 22.17 39.80 -10.90
CA GLU A 641 22.36 39.70 -12.36
C GLU A 641 23.21 38.50 -12.80
N ASP A 642 24.07 37.96 -11.92
CA ASP A 642 25.02 36.89 -12.21
C ASP A 642 24.61 35.49 -11.68
N VAL A 643 23.46 35.34 -11.02
CA VAL A 643 23.02 34.05 -10.46
C VAL A 643 21.92 33.44 -11.34
N LYS A 644 22.21 32.27 -11.94
CA LYS A 644 21.19 31.52 -12.69
C LYS A 644 20.14 31.00 -11.73
N LEU A 645 18.88 31.05 -12.16
CA LEU A 645 17.73 30.47 -11.45
C LEU A 645 17.95 29.01 -10.99
N GLU A 646 18.74 28.26 -11.76
CA GLU A 646 19.06 26.87 -11.49
C GLU A 646 20.05 26.66 -10.34
N ASP A 647 20.76 27.71 -9.92
CA ASP A 647 21.75 27.67 -8.84
C ASP A 647 21.16 28.12 -7.50
N LEU A 648 19.93 28.64 -7.52
CA LEU A 648 19.23 29.08 -6.32
C LEU A 648 18.60 27.92 -5.55
N SER A 649 18.65 28.06 -4.23
CA SER A 649 18.12 27.12 -3.25
C SER A 649 17.06 27.79 -2.38
N ILE A 650 16.71 27.14 -1.27
CA ILE A 650 15.67 27.58 -0.35
C ILE A 650 16.06 28.88 0.39
N ASN A 651 15.06 29.66 0.77
CA ASN A 651 15.26 30.81 1.65
C ASN A 651 15.63 30.36 3.07
N LEU A 652 16.83 30.70 3.52
CA LEU A 652 17.34 30.33 4.85
C LEU A 652 16.62 31.03 6.00
N MET A 653 15.95 32.17 5.78
CA MET A 653 15.12 32.82 6.80
C MET A 653 13.94 31.94 7.26
N LEU A 654 13.53 30.98 6.42
CA LEU A 654 12.47 30.03 6.77
C LEU A 654 12.97 28.89 7.65
N SER A 655 14.28 28.73 7.84
CA SER A 655 14.87 27.60 8.57
C SER A 655 14.27 27.46 9.98
N LYS A 656 14.22 28.55 10.75
CA LYS A 656 13.67 28.55 12.11
C LYS A 656 12.22 28.09 12.23
N THR A 657 11.41 28.34 11.21
CA THR A 657 10.00 27.92 11.18
C THR A 657 9.82 26.55 10.53
N ARG A 658 10.68 26.18 9.58
CA ARG A 658 10.46 25.04 8.69
C ARG A 658 11.28 23.83 9.08
N LEU A 659 12.57 24.00 9.34
CA LEU A 659 13.52 22.89 9.43
C LEU A 659 13.73 22.47 10.88
N ARG A 660 14.01 21.19 11.10
CA ARG A 660 14.45 20.68 12.40
C ARG A 660 15.94 20.94 12.59
N PHE A 661 16.32 21.35 13.80
CA PHE A 661 17.71 21.63 14.18
C PHE A 661 18.64 20.43 13.91
N GLU A 662 18.27 19.22 14.33
CA GLU A 662 19.10 18.03 14.12
C GLU A 662 19.27 17.70 12.63
N TRP A 663 18.23 17.94 11.83
CA TRP A 663 18.32 17.75 10.38
C TRP A 663 19.29 18.72 9.73
N ILE A 664 19.33 20.00 10.15
CA ILE A 664 20.30 20.96 9.62
C ILE A 664 21.73 20.44 9.89
N LYS A 665 22.00 19.96 11.11
CA LYS A 665 23.30 19.40 11.48
C LYS A 665 23.64 18.19 10.62
N ASN A 666 22.71 17.25 10.51
CA ASN A 666 22.86 16.05 9.70
C ASN A 666 23.05 16.35 8.20
N PHE A 667 22.34 17.34 7.68
CA PHE A 667 22.45 17.81 6.30
C PHE A 667 23.83 18.42 6.02
N LEU A 668 24.35 19.27 6.93
CA LEU A 668 25.68 19.88 6.80
C LEU A 668 26.82 18.85 6.90
N ARG A 669 26.60 17.72 7.59
CA ARG A 669 27.55 16.59 7.61
C ARG A 669 27.58 15.82 6.29
N ASN A 670 26.42 15.58 5.68
CA ASN A 670 26.31 14.81 4.44
C ASN A 670 25.16 15.29 3.55
N PRO A 671 25.40 16.28 2.68
CA PRO A 671 24.35 16.82 1.81
C PRO A 671 23.78 15.80 0.82
N ASP A 672 24.58 14.89 0.27
CA ASP A 672 24.11 13.90 -0.71
C ASP A 672 23.08 12.93 -0.12
N LYS A 673 23.31 12.49 1.13
CA LYS A 673 22.38 11.58 1.81
C LYS A 673 20.98 12.19 1.94
N TYR A 674 20.89 13.49 2.25
CA TYR A 674 19.63 14.13 2.60
C TYR A 674 18.98 14.90 1.44
N ALA A 675 19.75 15.46 0.50
CA ALA A 675 19.21 16.09 -0.72
C ALA A 675 19.13 15.15 -1.92
N GLY A 676 19.78 13.98 -1.86
CA GLY A 676 19.94 13.05 -2.97
C GLY A 676 21.22 13.29 -3.77
N ALA A 677 21.71 12.23 -4.43
CA ALA A 677 22.95 12.26 -5.19
C ALA A 677 22.93 13.31 -6.32
N GLY A 678 24.01 14.08 -6.41
CA GLY A 678 24.14 15.16 -7.39
C GLY A 678 23.44 16.46 -6.97
N THR A 679 23.27 16.65 -5.65
CA THR A 679 22.90 17.96 -5.09
C THR A 679 23.97 19.01 -5.41
N LYS A 680 23.55 20.27 -5.57
CA LYS A 680 24.47 21.41 -5.73
C LYS A 680 25.01 21.92 -4.40
N MET A 681 24.50 21.43 -3.27
CA MET A 681 24.99 21.81 -1.94
C MET A 681 26.43 21.31 -1.75
N PRO A 682 27.41 22.19 -1.49
CA PRO A 682 28.79 21.76 -1.30
C PRO A 682 29.01 21.06 0.05
N TYR A 683 30.00 20.17 0.04
CA TYR A 683 30.60 19.58 1.23
C TYR A 683 31.51 20.61 1.93
N VAL A 684 30.91 21.44 2.79
CA VAL A 684 31.60 22.56 3.46
C VAL A 684 32.50 22.08 4.60
N TYR A 685 31.97 21.20 5.46
CA TYR A 685 32.62 20.82 6.73
C TYR A 685 33.33 19.47 6.69
N TYR A 686 32.81 18.53 5.89
CA TYR A 686 33.35 17.19 5.71
C TYR A 686 33.62 16.92 4.23
N THR A 687 34.50 15.99 3.89
CA THR A 687 34.60 15.41 2.54
C THR A 687 33.49 14.36 2.33
N PRO A 688 33.20 13.95 1.09
CA PRO A 688 32.26 12.86 0.83
C PRO A 688 32.60 11.56 1.56
N GLU A 689 33.88 11.32 1.84
CA GLU A 689 34.40 10.15 2.57
C GLU A 689 34.35 10.32 4.10
N GLY A 690 33.91 11.50 4.59
CA GLY A 690 33.76 11.80 6.02
C GLY A 690 34.99 12.40 6.70
N ALA A 691 36.01 12.85 5.96
CA ALA A 691 37.15 13.56 6.55
C ALA A 691 36.83 15.03 6.84
N GLN A 692 37.30 15.60 7.95
CA GLN A 692 37.05 17.02 8.26
C GLN A 692 37.78 17.94 7.29
N ARG A 693 37.09 18.96 6.78
CA ARG A 693 37.66 20.03 5.92
C ARG A 693 38.07 21.27 6.70
N VAL A 694 37.53 21.44 7.90
CA VAL A 694 37.87 22.52 8.82
C VAL A 694 38.13 21.97 10.21
N SER A 695 38.95 22.68 11.00
CA SER A 695 39.19 22.30 12.39
C SER A 695 37.90 22.36 13.19
N ASP A 696 37.61 21.28 13.90
CA ASP A 696 36.40 21.11 14.70
C ASP A 696 35.11 21.35 13.89
N ALA A 697 34.94 20.54 12.85
CA ALA A 697 33.77 20.59 11.98
C ALA A 697 32.43 20.50 12.74
N GLU A 698 32.37 19.71 13.83
CA GLU A 698 31.15 19.56 14.62
C GLU A 698 30.77 20.84 15.37
N MET A 699 31.75 21.54 15.95
CA MET A 699 31.51 22.84 16.57
C MET A 699 30.93 23.83 15.56
N TRP A 700 31.52 23.93 14.36
CA TRP A 700 31.02 24.86 13.34
C TRP A 700 29.62 24.51 12.82
N ILE A 701 29.36 23.22 12.61
CA ILE A 701 28.02 22.74 12.23
C ILE A 701 26.99 23.12 13.31
N ASP A 702 27.33 22.96 14.59
CA ASP A 702 26.44 23.32 15.69
C ASP A 702 26.16 24.83 15.73
N LEU A 703 27.21 25.66 15.63
CA LEU A 703 27.09 27.12 15.64
C LEU A 703 26.29 27.66 14.45
N VAL A 704 26.55 27.15 13.24
CA VAL A 704 25.78 27.56 12.05
C VAL A 704 24.34 27.10 12.15
N SER A 705 24.09 25.86 12.57
CA SER A 705 22.72 25.36 12.74
C SER A 705 21.95 26.18 13.77
N LYS A 706 22.60 26.53 14.88
CA LYS A 706 22.05 27.42 15.91
C LYS A 706 21.69 28.79 15.35
N TYR A 707 22.61 29.42 14.61
CA TYR A 707 22.38 30.72 14.00
C TYR A 707 21.19 30.69 13.02
N LEU A 708 21.09 29.66 12.17
CA LEU A 708 19.95 29.48 11.24
C LEU A 708 18.60 29.34 11.96
N MET A 709 18.59 28.85 13.20
CA MET A 709 17.36 28.74 14.02
C MET A 709 16.94 30.05 14.67
N ILE A 710 17.82 31.06 14.76
CA ILE A 710 17.54 32.33 15.44
C ILE A 710 17.60 33.55 14.52
N MET A 711 18.06 33.39 13.27
CA MET A 711 18.25 34.49 12.35
C MET A 711 16.96 35.29 12.13
N ASP A 712 17.06 36.60 12.32
CA ASP A 712 15.97 37.57 12.19
C ASP A 712 16.30 38.69 11.18
N LYS A 713 17.57 38.87 10.87
CA LYS A 713 18.09 39.80 9.87
C LYS A 713 19.11 39.14 8.95
N ILE A 714 19.40 39.84 7.86
CA ILE A 714 20.43 39.45 6.89
C ILE A 714 21.81 39.65 7.54
N PRO A 715 22.72 38.66 7.48
CA PRO A 715 24.11 38.86 7.88
C PRO A 715 24.76 39.97 7.06
N GLU A 716 25.46 40.90 7.71
CA GLU A 716 26.18 41.95 6.99
C GLU A 716 27.43 41.35 6.30
N LYS A 717 27.71 41.76 5.06
CA LYS A 717 28.95 41.36 4.37
C LYS A 717 30.12 41.83 5.26
N PRO A 718 31.16 41.00 5.51
CA PRO A 718 32.28 41.45 6.31
C PRO A 718 32.90 42.64 5.57
N PRO A 719 33.32 43.72 6.26
CA PRO A 719 34.11 44.75 5.62
C PRO A 719 35.27 44.05 4.89
N GLU A 720 35.44 44.36 3.60
CA GLU A 720 36.59 43.86 2.85
C GLU A 720 37.82 44.22 3.67
N ALA A 721 38.60 43.22 4.07
CA ALA A 721 39.87 43.49 4.74
C ALA A 721 40.67 44.36 3.78
N GLU A 722 40.85 45.63 4.12
CA GLU A 722 41.89 46.44 3.52
C GLU A 722 43.17 45.61 3.65
N GLU A 723 43.82 45.33 2.53
CA GLU A 723 45.16 44.74 2.56
C GLU A 723 46.04 45.72 3.36
N GLU A 724 46.17 45.50 4.66
CA GLU A 724 47.21 46.17 5.44
C GLU A 724 48.53 45.82 4.76
N GLN A 725 49.16 46.83 4.18
CA GLN A 725 50.52 46.75 3.69
C GLN A 725 51.35 46.12 4.80
N LYS A 726 51.96 44.97 4.53
CA LYS A 726 52.96 44.38 5.41
C LYS A 726 54.04 45.43 5.64
N GLU A 727 54.04 46.08 6.80
CA GLU A 727 55.20 46.86 7.23
C GLU A 727 56.37 45.88 7.35
N GLU A 728 57.37 46.10 6.50
CA GLU A 728 58.63 45.40 6.55
C GLU A 728 59.35 45.84 7.83
N ILE A 729 59.27 45.02 8.88
CA ILE A 729 59.93 45.30 10.15
C ILE A 729 61.44 45.24 9.93
N ASP A 730 62.11 46.40 10.02
CA ASP A 730 63.57 46.49 10.07
C ASP A 730 64.06 46.10 11.47
N TRP A 731 64.52 44.86 11.57
CA TRP A 731 65.05 44.26 12.80
C TRP A 731 66.35 44.91 13.32
N THR A 732 66.90 45.91 12.62
CA THR A 732 68.17 46.57 13.03
C THR A 732 67.98 47.78 13.95
N GLN A 733 66.74 48.20 14.25
CA GLN A 733 66.47 49.41 15.04
C GLN A 733 65.79 49.19 16.40
N MET A 734 65.70 47.96 16.90
CA MET A 734 65.18 47.74 18.26
C MET A 734 66.30 47.77 19.31
N ASP A 735 66.43 48.90 20.02
CA ASP A 735 67.15 48.97 21.29
C ASP A 735 66.33 48.23 22.38
N TYR A 736 67.02 47.38 23.15
CA TYR A 736 66.48 46.47 24.18
C TYR A 736 65.96 47.18 25.44
#